data_AF-A0A142YAH2-F1
#
_entry.id   AF-A0A142YAH2-F1
#
_cell.length_a   1.000
_cell.length_b   1.000
_cell.length_c   1.000
_cell.angle_alpha   90.00
_cell.angle_beta   90.00
_cell.angle_gamma   90.00
#
_symmetry.space_group_name_H-M   'P 1'
#
loop_
_entity.id
_entity.type
_entity.pdbx_description
1 polymer ?
#
loop_
_entity_poly.entity_id
_entity_poly.type
_entity_poly.pdbx_seq_one_letter_code
_entity_poly.pdbx_strand_id
1 'polypeptide(L)'
;MAHRFRGVFRLVVGLAAGAVAWGSTVGEVRAAVTHEQVERAIRDGVRFLKKQQIPETGGWRDYQVGGEARTGLTSLVTLALLTAGEPADSPTIRSALDFLRKWSPDQLDSTYAVALQTMVYAAADPKADVNRIIANVDWLERAQIRPNDPVDWPGSWSYNLGKRSPGDNSNTQYALLGLHAASEAGVQAKPEVWNLSRAYWESAQRGDGGWGYHHKQRDSGSTGSMTAAGISSLVITGLRRFQGSEEIHGENIQNCGKVTVNKNLQRGINWMAGRFQVGQNINMGPAWRLYYLYGVERAGRLGGLRFFGEHDWYREGAEALVHEQDKLGGFWEGVVNERDPLIATSFALLFLAKGRAPVLVNKLRHGPQTDWDNDPDDVRNLVNLVSQDWKHLLTWQVVDPGSASVEELLQAPIAFINGHLAPEFSDLAVKNLRDYVDQGGFLVADACCGREEFDVGFRDLMKRVFPEENYRLKPLSNDHPIWRAKHLLTPGIYPLWGVEHGCRTVVIYSPKDLSCYWNQMDRTERDRKNPAIGLATMVGQNIVDYATGRELPADKLVVREVREFKADVPKRGSLRIAKLQHGGDWNIAPLAVPNLMDALRKPPLGFDVAVSQKDLSPSDPALIYYPLIYFHGRAAASFSPEDMEALRKHIDPGGGTIFADAACGSPGFDASFRRFAAELFPNNPLVPIPKDDELFSEKVYFDLKDSQYTKAAGGGKDYPQLEGVKVNGHWSIIYSKFDIGCALERHSGLDCKGYTYESALRIAANVVIYSTLP
;
A
#
# COMPACT_ATOMS: atom_id res chain seq x y z
N MET A 1 -35.11 -67.56 -19.73
CA MET A 1 -35.72 -66.35 -19.15
C MET A 1 -35.12 -66.13 -17.77
N ALA A 2 -34.29 -65.16 -17.47
CA ALA A 2 -33.46 -64.24 -18.23
C ALA A 2 -32.22 -64.06 -17.34
N HIS A 3 -31.20 -64.87 -17.60
CA HIS A 3 -29.79 -64.49 -17.83
C HIS A 3 -29.05 -63.79 -16.68
N ARG A 4 -27.83 -64.18 -16.28
CA ARG A 4 -27.02 -65.41 -16.39
C ARG A 4 -25.68 -65.12 -15.67
N PHE A 5 -25.20 -66.10 -14.90
CA PHE A 5 -23.81 -66.63 -14.83
C PHE A 5 -22.60 -65.67 -14.73
N ARG A 6 -21.81 -65.72 -13.64
CA ARG A 6 -20.69 -66.65 -13.30
C ARG A 6 -19.41 -66.42 -14.12
N GLY A 7 -18.27 -66.26 -13.44
CA GLY A 7 -16.96 -66.59 -14.00
C GLY A 7 -15.76 -66.00 -13.28
N VAL A 8 -15.21 -66.77 -12.34
CA VAL A 8 -13.90 -66.65 -11.67
C VAL A 8 -12.74 -66.48 -12.67
N PHE A 9 -11.74 -65.63 -12.37
CA PHE A 9 -10.35 -65.92 -12.75
C PHE A 9 -9.31 -65.30 -11.79
N ARG A 10 -8.21 -66.05 -11.62
CA ARG A 10 -7.13 -65.92 -10.64
C ARG A 10 -6.15 -64.77 -10.91
N LEU A 11 -5.63 -64.27 -9.79
CA LEU A 11 -4.36 -63.60 -9.50
C LEU A 11 -3.24 -63.67 -10.57
N VAL A 12 -2.74 -62.51 -10.99
CA VAL A 12 -1.32 -62.27 -11.34
C VAL A 12 -0.91 -60.94 -10.70
N VAL A 13 0.16 -61.01 -9.91
CA VAL A 13 0.80 -59.91 -9.20
C VAL A 13 1.55 -59.01 -10.18
N GLY A 14 1.25 -57.71 -10.17
CA GLY A 14 2.03 -56.67 -10.83
C GLY A 14 2.24 -55.50 -9.87
N LEU A 15 3.46 -55.39 -9.35
CA LEU A 15 3.93 -54.27 -8.53
C LEU A 15 3.90 -52.98 -9.36
N ALA A 16 3.11 -52.00 -8.92
CA ALA A 16 3.28 -50.60 -9.29
C ALA A 16 3.31 -49.78 -8.00
N ALA A 17 4.51 -49.39 -7.58
CA ALA A 17 4.73 -48.46 -6.49
C ALA A 17 4.28 -47.06 -6.94
N GLY A 18 3.04 -46.70 -6.65
CA GLY A 18 2.54 -45.33 -6.76
C GLY A 18 2.99 -44.55 -5.53
N ALA A 19 4.03 -43.74 -5.67
CA ALA A 19 4.36 -42.71 -4.70
C ALA A 19 3.17 -41.72 -4.63
N VAL A 20 2.44 -41.73 -3.52
CA VAL A 20 1.42 -40.72 -3.23
C VAL A 20 2.17 -39.44 -2.87
N ALA A 21 2.46 -38.63 -3.88
CA ALA A 21 2.84 -37.24 -3.67
C ALA A 21 1.64 -36.52 -3.05
N TRP A 22 1.74 -36.19 -1.76
CA TRP A 22 0.85 -35.25 -1.12
C TRP A 22 1.17 -33.87 -1.71
N GLY A 23 0.58 -33.60 -2.88
CA GLY A 23 0.52 -32.25 -3.42
C GLY A 23 -0.37 -31.44 -2.50
N SER A 24 0.25 -30.64 -1.62
CA SER A 24 -0.40 -29.49 -1.03
C SER A 24 -0.82 -28.57 -2.18
N THR A 25 -2.08 -28.67 -2.58
CA THR A 25 -2.72 -27.68 -3.45
C THR A 25 -2.67 -26.35 -2.71
N VAL A 26 -1.74 -25.50 -3.12
CA VAL A 26 -1.79 -24.06 -2.86
C VAL A 26 -3.17 -23.61 -3.31
N GLY A 27 -3.97 -23.08 -2.37
CA GLY A 27 -5.31 -22.62 -2.68
C GLY A 27 -5.24 -21.56 -3.77
N GLU A 28 -5.89 -21.80 -4.91
CA GLU A 28 -6.20 -20.74 -5.86
C GLU A 28 -6.90 -19.61 -5.12
N VAL A 29 -6.47 -18.36 -5.33
CA VAL A 29 -7.17 -17.17 -4.85
C VAL A 29 -8.61 -17.26 -5.35
N ARG A 30 -9.55 -17.60 -4.47
CA ARG A 30 -10.99 -17.50 -4.77
C ARG A 30 -11.33 -16.02 -5.00
N ALA A 31 -12.16 -15.77 -6.01
CA ALA A 31 -12.62 -14.46 -6.52
C ALA A 31 -11.68 -13.72 -7.47
N ALA A 32 -12.08 -13.62 -8.74
CA ALA A 32 -11.30 -13.12 -9.88
C ALA A 32 -11.67 -11.68 -10.30
N VAL A 33 -12.18 -10.86 -9.38
CA VAL A 33 -12.58 -9.48 -9.66
C VAL A 33 -11.37 -8.58 -9.91
N THR A 34 -11.39 -7.80 -10.97
CA THR A 34 -10.30 -6.89 -11.34
C THR A 34 -10.47 -5.49 -10.75
N HIS A 35 -9.37 -4.74 -10.64
CA HIS A 35 -9.40 -3.34 -10.25
C HIS A 35 -10.33 -2.51 -11.15
N GLU A 36 -10.28 -2.70 -12.46
CA GLU A 36 -11.08 -1.95 -13.44
C GLU A 36 -12.59 -2.24 -13.29
N GLN A 37 -12.95 -3.48 -12.93
CA GLN A 37 -14.33 -3.86 -12.68
C GLN A 37 -14.87 -3.16 -11.42
N VAL A 38 -14.09 -3.14 -10.34
CA VAL A 38 -14.45 -2.45 -9.09
C VAL A 38 -14.53 -0.94 -9.30
N GLU A 39 -13.54 -0.34 -9.97
CA GLU A 39 -13.54 1.10 -10.28
C GLU A 39 -14.73 1.52 -11.14
N ARG A 40 -15.11 0.69 -12.11
CA ARG A 40 -16.33 0.92 -12.89
C ARG A 40 -17.57 0.87 -12.01
N ALA A 41 -17.68 -0.14 -11.15
CA ALA A 41 -18.82 -0.28 -10.25
C ALA A 41 -18.94 0.91 -9.29
N ILE A 42 -17.83 1.36 -8.70
CA ILE A 42 -17.78 2.55 -7.84
C ILE A 42 -18.25 3.78 -8.62
N ARG A 43 -17.72 4.01 -9.83
CA ARG A 43 -18.06 5.16 -10.67
C ARG A 43 -19.55 5.20 -11.02
N ASP A 44 -20.13 4.05 -11.33
CA ASP A 44 -21.55 3.95 -11.69
C ASP A 44 -22.45 4.17 -10.46
N GLY A 45 -22.08 3.65 -9.29
CA GLY A 45 -22.77 3.93 -8.02
C GLY A 45 -22.70 5.41 -7.60
N VAL A 46 -21.54 6.04 -7.76
CA VAL A 46 -21.34 7.47 -7.54
C VAL A 46 -22.22 8.29 -8.48
N ARG A 47 -22.26 7.94 -9.77
CA ARG A 47 -23.14 8.60 -10.75
C ARG A 47 -24.61 8.48 -10.36
N PHE A 48 -25.03 7.28 -9.92
CA PHE A 48 -26.38 7.06 -9.43
C PHE A 48 -26.72 7.99 -8.26
N LEU A 49 -25.91 7.99 -7.19
CA LEU A 49 -26.17 8.82 -6.01
C LEU A 49 -26.23 10.31 -6.36
N LYS A 50 -25.30 10.81 -7.19
CA LYS A 50 -25.28 12.22 -7.63
C LYS A 50 -26.54 12.60 -8.41
N LYS A 51 -27.06 11.70 -9.26
CA LYS A 51 -28.30 11.93 -10.01
C LYS A 51 -29.55 12.03 -9.12
N GLN A 52 -29.51 11.44 -7.93
CA GLN A 52 -30.63 11.47 -6.97
C GLN A 52 -30.58 12.65 -6.00
N GLN A 53 -29.55 13.52 -6.08
CA GLN A 53 -29.48 14.72 -5.24
C GLN A 53 -30.61 15.68 -5.60
N ILE A 54 -31.30 16.22 -4.61
CA ILE A 54 -32.39 17.17 -4.79
C ILE A 54 -31.78 18.56 -5.03
N PRO A 55 -31.90 19.15 -6.23
CA PRO A 55 -31.22 20.40 -6.57
C PRO A 55 -31.58 21.58 -5.67
N GLU A 56 -32.82 21.64 -5.19
CA GLU A 56 -33.34 22.77 -4.40
C GLU A 56 -32.79 22.78 -2.98
N THR A 57 -32.54 21.60 -2.40
CA THR A 57 -32.12 21.48 -1.00
C THR A 57 -30.64 21.15 -0.86
N GLY A 58 -30.04 20.51 -1.87
CA GLY A 58 -28.69 19.94 -1.82
C GLY A 58 -28.61 18.59 -1.11
N GLY A 59 -29.72 18.10 -0.52
CA GLY A 59 -29.79 16.83 0.18
C GLY A 59 -30.37 15.69 -0.66
N TRP A 60 -30.59 14.54 -0.02
CA TRP A 60 -31.33 13.40 -0.55
C TRP A 60 -32.63 13.21 0.24
N ARG A 61 -33.59 12.51 -0.36
CA ARG A 61 -34.89 12.22 0.26
C ARG A 61 -34.71 11.38 1.53
N ASP A 62 -34.84 11.98 2.71
CA ASP A 62 -34.73 11.24 3.97
C ASP A 62 -35.75 10.09 4.07
N TYR A 63 -35.31 9.00 4.71
CA TYR A 63 -36.12 7.81 4.94
C TYR A 63 -37.23 8.12 5.96
N GLN A 64 -38.47 8.17 5.51
CA GLN A 64 -39.64 8.56 6.30
C GLN A 64 -40.16 7.39 7.14
N VAL A 65 -39.50 7.09 8.25
CA VAL A 65 -40.13 6.39 9.39
C VAL A 65 -40.02 7.30 10.60
N GLY A 66 -41.16 7.83 11.05
CA GLY A 66 -41.29 8.58 12.31
C GLY A 66 -40.75 10.01 12.35
N GLY A 67 -40.08 10.51 11.31
CA GLY A 67 -39.50 11.88 11.29
C GLY A 67 -38.21 12.04 12.10
N GLU A 68 -37.64 10.94 12.60
CA GLU A 68 -36.43 10.86 13.46
C GLU A 68 -35.11 10.75 12.68
N ALA A 69 -35.16 10.57 11.37
CA ALA A 69 -33.98 10.36 10.51
C ALA A 69 -33.58 11.62 9.70
N ARG A 70 -33.96 12.82 10.18
CA ARG A 70 -33.58 14.09 9.52
C ARG A 70 -32.06 14.09 9.29
N THR A 71 -31.65 14.38 8.07
CA THR A 71 -30.26 14.36 7.56
C THR A 71 -29.58 13.00 7.48
N GLY A 72 -30.11 11.93 8.08
CA GLY A 72 -29.41 10.64 8.19
C GLY A 72 -29.02 10.05 6.84
N LEU A 73 -29.93 10.08 5.86
CA LEU A 73 -29.62 9.57 4.52
C LEU A 73 -28.65 10.49 3.78
N THR A 74 -28.86 11.80 3.89
CA THR A 74 -27.95 12.78 3.27
C THR A 74 -26.53 12.61 3.79
N SER A 75 -26.35 12.42 5.10
CA SER A 75 -25.04 12.16 5.69
C SER A 75 -24.45 10.83 5.22
N LEU A 76 -25.24 9.75 5.15
CA LEU A 76 -24.76 8.46 4.65
C LEU A 76 -24.29 8.53 3.19
N VAL A 77 -25.08 9.16 2.31
CA VAL A 77 -24.74 9.34 0.90
C VAL A 77 -23.50 10.22 0.74
N THR A 78 -23.43 11.34 1.47
CA THR A 78 -22.28 12.25 1.43
C THR A 78 -21.01 11.55 1.89
N LEU A 79 -21.08 10.76 2.96
CA LEU A 79 -19.96 9.96 3.44
C LEU A 79 -19.51 8.91 2.41
N ALA A 80 -20.46 8.24 1.74
CA ALA A 80 -20.14 7.28 0.70
C ALA A 80 -19.47 7.94 -0.52
N LEU A 81 -19.94 9.11 -0.95
CA LEU A 81 -19.34 9.88 -2.05
C LEU A 81 -17.91 10.34 -1.71
N LEU A 82 -17.71 10.95 -0.53
CA LEU A 82 -16.38 11.34 -0.05
C LEU A 82 -15.43 10.14 0.00
N THR A 83 -15.91 9.01 0.53
CA THR A 83 -15.13 7.78 0.62
C THR A 83 -14.79 7.21 -0.76
N ALA A 84 -15.69 7.35 -1.74
CA ALA A 84 -15.47 6.94 -3.12
C ALA A 84 -14.53 7.86 -3.90
N GLY A 85 -14.02 8.94 -3.28
CA GLY A 85 -13.05 9.86 -3.88
C GLY A 85 -13.66 11.11 -4.52
N GLU A 86 -14.94 11.41 -4.29
CA GLU A 86 -15.51 12.69 -4.72
C GLU A 86 -14.86 13.85 -3.93
N PRO A 87 -14.34 14.88 -4.61
CA PRO A 87 -13.68 16.00 -3.93
C PRO A 87 -14.62 16.73 -2.96
N ALA A 88 -14.09 17.11 -1.80
CA ALA A 88 -14.84 17.83 -0.76
C ALA A 88 -15.37 19.20 -1.23
N ASP A 89 -14.72 19.82 -2.22
CA ASP A 89 -15.10 21.09 -2.85
C ASP A 89 -15.97 20.91 -4.11
N SER A 90 -16.32 19.68 -4.49
CA SER A 90 -17.23 19.43 -5.61
C SER A 90 -18.61 20.08 -5.36
N PRO A 91 -19.33 20.50 -6.42
CA PRO A 91 -20.66 21.11 -6.26
C PRO A 91 -21.64 20.22 -5.49
N THR A 92 -21.62 18.90 -5.73
CA THR A 92 -22.46 17.94 -5.02
C THR A 92 -22.16 17.94 -3.52
N ILE A 93 -20.88 17.83 -3.12
CA ILE A 93 -20.51 17.77 -1.69
C ILE A 93 -20.78 19.11 -1.01
N ARG A 94 -20.46 20.24 -1.65
CA ARG A 94 -20.74 21.57 -1.08
C ARG A 94 -22.23 21.77 -0.78
N SER A 95 -23.11 21.46 -1.73
CA SER A 95 -24.56 21.57 -1.52
C SER A 95 -25.06 20.64 -0.41
N ALA A 96 -24.49 19.44 -0.29
CA ALA A 96 -24.83 18.51 0.78
C ALA A 96 -24.37 19.03 2.15
N LEU A 97 -23.15 19.58 2.25
CA LEU A 97 -22.65 20.22 3.47
C LEU A 97 -23.52 21.42 3.86
N ASP A 98 -23.90 22.26 2.91
CA ASP A 98 -24.79 23.41 3.16
C ASP A 98 -26.17 22.98 3.66
N PHE A 99 -26.69 21.84 3.18
CA PHE A 99 -27.89 21.22 3.74
C PHE A 99 -27.67 20.75 5.17
N LEU A 100 -26.61 19.99 5.44
CA LEU A 100 -26.32 19.42 6.76
C LEU A 100 -26.09 20.50 7.82
N ARG A 101 -25.41 21.60 7.46
CA ARG A 101 -25.05 22.70 8.36
C ARG A 101 -26.24 23.51 8.90
N LYS A 102 -27.44 23.32 8.35
CA LYS A 102 -28.70 23.93 8.81
C LYS A 102 -29.24 23.31 10.10
N TRP A 103 -28.74 22.13 10.47
CA TRP A 103 -29.27 21.34 11.58
C TRP A 103 -28.25 21.23 12.71
N SER A 104 -28.66 21.66 13.90
CA SER A 104 -27.93 21.39 15.15
C SER A 104 -28.23 19.99 15.68
N PRO A 105 -27.32 19.38 16.47
CA PRO A 105 -27.55 18.03 16.99
C PRO A 105 -28.79 17.95 17.90
N ASP A 106 -29.12 18.98 18.67
CA ASP A 106 -30.36 19.00 19.49
C ASP A 106 -31.63 19.07 18.63
N GLN A 107 -31.58 19.64 17.42
CA GLN A 107 -32.72 19.61 16.48
C GLN A 107 -32.86 18.27 15.77
N LEU A 108 -31.76 17.53 15.59
CA LEU A 108 -31.76 16.19 15.03
C LEU A 108 -32.26 15.17 16.04
N ASP A 109 -31.81 15.29 17.29
CA ASP A 109 -32.10 14.39 18.42
C ASP A 109 -32.06 12.90 18.03
N SER A 110 -31.00 12.52 17.30
CA SER A 110 -30.89 11.20 16.69
C SER A 110 -29.45 10.72 16.67
N THR A 111 -29.18 9.60 17.34
CA THR A 111 -27.83 9.03 17.45
C THR A 111 -27.23 8.73 16.08
N TYR A 112 -28.00 8.14 15.17
CA TYR A 112 -27.54 7.88 13.80
C TYR A 112 -27.24 9.18 13.04
N ALA A 113 -28.16 10.14 13.08
CA ALA A 113 -28.02 11.37 12.31
C ALA A 113 -26.82 12.18 12.80
N VAL A 114 -26.68 12.38 14.11
CA VAL A 114 -25.58 13.14 14.70
C VAL A 114 -24.25 12.43 14.47
N ALA A 115 -24.19 11.11 14.63
CA ALA A 115 -22.97 10.35 14.36
C ALA A 115 -22.53 10.44 12.89
N LEU A 116 -23.44 10.19 11.94
CA LEU A 116 -23.14 10.26 10.51
C LEU A 116 -22.77 11.68 10.07
N GLN A 117 -23.47 12.70 10.59
CA GLN A 117 -23.15 14.11 10.32
C GLN A 117 -21.73 14.45 10.80
N THR A 118 -21.33 13.94 11.97
CA THR A 118 -19.97 14.09 12.50
C THR A 118 -18.93 13.45 11.59
N MET A 119 -19.18 12.23 11.10
CA MET A 119 -18.29 11.55 10.17
C MET A 119 -18.12 12.32 8.85
N VAL A 120 -19.19 12.94 8.34
CA VAL A 120 -19.12 13.78 7.12
C VAL A 120 -18.28 15.03 7.35
N TYR A 121 -18.51 15.77 8.44
CA TYR A 121 -17.72 16.96 8.74
C TYR A 121 -16.24 16.64 8.94
N ALA A 122 -15.94 15.53 9.62
CA ALA A 122 -14.57 15.06 9.81
C ALA A 122 -13.89 14.69 8.47
N ALA A 123 -14.64 14.08 7.54
CA ALA A 123 -14.11 13.62 6.26
C ALA A 123 -13.97 14.74 5.21
N ALA A 124 -14.83 15.76 5.24
CA ALA A 124 -14.87 16.81 4.21
C ALA A 124 -13.90 17.97 4.52
N ASP A 125 -14.15 18.70 5.61
CA ASP A 125 -13.31 19.81 6.07
C ASP A 125 -13.44 19.97 7.60
N PRO A 126 -12.66 19.21 8.38
CA PRO A 126 -12.77 19.23 9.83
C PRO A 126 -12.43 20.60 10.43
N LYS A 127 -11.64 21.42 9.74
CA LYS A 127 -11.28 22.76 10.23
C LYS A 127 -12.45 23.72 10.06
N ALA A 128 -13.11 23.70 8.90
CA ALA A 128 -14.27 24.54 8.65
C ALA A 128 -15.46 24.20 9.57
N ASP A 129 -15.64 22.92 9.88
CA ASP A 129 -16.77 22.44 10.68
C ASP A 129 -16.42 22.08 12.14
N VAL A 130 -15.25 22.50 12.65
CA VAL A 130 -14.76 22.13 13.99
C VAL A 130 -15.78 22.40 15.11
N ASN A 131 -16.47 23.55 15.08
CA ASN A 131 -17.47 23.90 16.09
C ASN A 131 -18.71 22.99 16.02
N ARG A 132 -19.07 22.49 14.83
CA ARG A 132 -20.17 21.54 14.65
C ARG A 132 -19.76 20.15 15.12
N ILE A 133 -18.52 19.74 14.85
CA ILE A 133 -17.95 18.50 15.38
C ILE A 133 -17.97 18.53 16.91
N ILE A 134 -17.53 19.64 17.54
CA ILE A 134 -17.59 19.81 19.00
C ILE A 134 -19.02 19.69 19.53
N ALA A 135 -19.99 20.38 18.91
CA ALA A 135 -21.40 20.31 19.33
C ALA A 135 -21.97 18.89 19.21
N ASN A 136 -21.64 18.17 18.13
CA ASN A 136 -22.09 16.80 17.93
C ASN A 136 -21.46 15.83 18.94
N VAL A 137 -20.16 16.00 19.25
CA VAL A 137 -19.50 15.22 20.31
C VAL A 137 -20.20 15.46 21.64
N ASP A 138 -20.41 16.71 22.06
CA ASP A 138 -21.13 17.02 23.31
C ASP A 138 -22.50 16.33 23.37
N TRP A 139 -23.27 16.41 22.28
CA TRP A 139 -24.57 15.75 22.21
C TRP A 139 -24.46 14.23 22.37
N LEU A 140 -23.52 13.59 21.66
CA LEU A 140 -23.29 12.14 21.75
C LEU A 140 -22.87 11.74 23.17
N GLU A 141 -22.06 12.54 23.87
CA GLU A 141 -21.71 12.28 25.26
C GLU A 141 -22.91 12.36 26.20
N ARG A 142 -23.81 13.33 25.99
CA ARG A 142 -25.06 13.47 26.77
C ARG A 142 -26.03 12.31 26.49
N ALA A 143 -26.09 11.85 25.24
CA ALA A 143 -26.95 10.77 24.80
C ALA A 143 -26.54 9.38 25.31
N GLN A 144 -25.26 9.19 25.69
CA GLN A 144 -24.79 7.92 26.25
C GLN A 144 -25.57 7.57 27.52
N ILE A 145 -26.01 6.32 27.64
CA ILE A 145 -26.66 5.81 28.86
C ILE A 145 -25.60 5.74 29.97
N ARG A 146 -25.90 6.38 31.11
CA ARG A 146 -25.05 6.45 32.30
C ARG A 146 -25.51 5.46 33.37
N PRO A 147 -24.65 5.07 34.32
CA PRO A 147 -25.03 4.15 35.41
C PRO A 147 -26.26 4.57 36.23
N ASN A 148 -26.53 5.88 36.31
CA ASN A 148 -27.66 6.43 37.08
C ASN A 148 -28.89 6.75 36.21
N ASP A 149 -28.86 6.45 34.91
CA ASP A 149 -30.03 6.62 34.05
C ASP A 149 -31.08 5.52 34.33
N PRO A 150 -32.37 5.79 34.08
CA PRO A 150 -33.47 4.86 34.40
C PRO A 150 -33.58 3.68 33.42
N VAL A 151 -32.60 3.48 32.54
CA VAL A 151 -32.58 2.41 31.53
C VAL A 151 -31.29 1.60 31.62
N ASP A 152 -31.41 0.32 31.31
CA ASP A 152 -30.30 -0.63 31.41
C ASP A 152 -29.17 -0.37 30.39
N TRP A 153 -28.03 -0.99 30.69
CA TRP A 153 -26.81 -1.06 29.88
C TRP A 153 -26.06 0.28 29.71
N PRO A 154 -25.50 0.79 30.82
CA PRO A 154 -24.59 1.95 30.78
C PRO A 154 -23.46 1.74 29.78
N GLY A 155 -23.09 2.81 29.07
CA GLY A 155 -22.08 2.79 28.02
C GLY A 155 -22.61 2.53 26.61
N SER A 156 -23.88 2.13 26.49
CA SER A 156 -24.58 2.01 25.21
C SER A 156 -25.34 3.30 24.84
N TRP A 157 -25.83 3.37 23.60
CA TRP A 157 -26.70 4.44 23.11
C TRP A 157 -28.06 3.88 22.69
N SER A 158 -29.10 4.69 22.93
CA SER A 158 -30.42 4.53 22.33
C SER A 158 -30.57 5.47 21.13
N TYR A 159 -31.79 5.66 20.64
CA TYR A 159 -32.04 6.46 19.44
C TYR A 159 -31.91 7.98 19.66
N ASN A 160 -32.11 8.50 20.88
CA ASN A 160 -32.20 9.94 21.14
C ASN A 160 -31.80 10.30 22.59
N LEU A 161 -31.74 11.60 22.91
CA LEU A 161 -31.42 12.10 24.26
C LEU A 161 -32.42 11.67 25.33
N GLY A 162 -33.64 11.31 24.94
CA GLY A 162 -34.71 10.94 25.84
C GLY A 162 -34.49 9.60 26.57
N LYS A 163 -33.60 8.73 26.05
CA LYS A 163 -33.22 7.44 26.66
C LYS A 163 -34.41 6.61 27.16
N ARG A 164 -35.52 6.61 26.42
CA ARG A 164 -36.77 5.95 26.84
C ARG A 164 -36.77 4.43 26.63
N SER A 165 -35.77 3.93 25.92
CA SER A 165 -35.56 2.52 25.64
C SER A 165 -34.14 2.12 26.01
N PRO A 166 -33.90 0.88 26.45
CA PRO A 166 -32.55 0.35 26.61
C PRO A 166 -31.74 0.49 25.31
N GLY A 167 -30.44 0.69 25.43
CA GLY A 167 -29.57 0.86 24.26
C GLY A 167 -29.45 -0.39 23.39
N ASP A 168 -28.94 -0.21 22.18
CA ASP A 168 -28.68 -1.31 21.24
C ASP A 168 -27.30 -1.19 20.59
N ASN A 169 -26.79 -2.31 20.07
CA ASN A 169 -25.46 -2.41 19.49
C ASN A 169 -25.33 -1.65 18.16
N SER A 170 -26.43 -1.32 17.51
CA SER A 170 -26.44 -0.58 16.26
C SER A 170 -26.33 0.93 16.49
N ASN A 171 -27.07 1.52 17.43
CA ASN A 171 -26.89 2.90 17.86
C ASN A 171 -25.51 3.09 18.52
N THR A 172 -25.12 2.16 19.39
CA THR A 172 -23.83 2.22 20.11
C THR A 172 -22.64 2.25 19.16
N GLN A 173 -22.59 1.38 18.14
CA GLN A 173 -21.47 1.42 17.19
C GLN A 173 -21.44 2.73 16.38
N TYR A 174 -22.60 3.28 16.00
CA TYR A 174 -22.63 4.52 15.21
C TYR A 174 -22.16 5.70 16.05
N ALA A 175 -22.61 5.81 17.30
CA ALA A 175 -22.08 6.80 18.24
C ALA A 175 -20.54 6.71 18.32
N LEU A 176 -20.00 5.50 18.50
CA LEU A 176 -18.55 5.29 18.53
C LEU A 176 -17.86 5.67 17.22
N LEU A 177 -18.45 5.40 16.06
CA LEU A 177 -17.89 5.80 14.76
C LEU A 177 -17.85 7.32 14.59
N GLY A 178 -18.90 8.03 15.02
CA GLY A 178 -18.94 9.49 15.02
C GLY A 178 -17.89 10.09 15.94
N LEU A 179 -17.80 9.59 17.19
CA LEU A 179 -16.80 10.02 18.16
C LEU A 179 -15.37 9.69 17.69
N HIS A 180 -15.17 8.56 17.01
CA HIS A 180 -13.86 8.17 16.48
C HIS A 180 -13.42 9.12 15.37
N ALA A 181 -14.31 9.40 14.41
CA ALA A 181 -14.04 10.36 13.34
C ALA A 181 -13.75 11.77 13.88
N ALA A 182 -14.46 12.21 14.94
CA ALA A 182 -14.17 13.46 15.63
C ALA A 182 -12.78 13.47 16.27
N SER A 183 -12.39 12.37 16.93
CA SER A 183 -11.06 12.21 17.53
C SER A 183 -9.96 12.30 16.47
N GLU A 184 -10.12 11.64 15.32
CA GLU A 184 -9.18 11.73 14.20
C GLU A 184 -9.09 13.15 13.61
N ALA A 185 -10.19 13.90 13.65
CA ALA A 185 -10.26 15.31 13.31
C ALA A 185 -9.69 16.25 14.39
N GLY A 186 -9.22 15.72 15.53
CA GLY A 186 -8.62 16.48 16.62
C GLY A 186 -9.59 16.93 17.72
N VAL A 187 -10.86 16.52 17.67
CA VAL A 187 -11.88 16.81 18.70
C VAL A 187 -12.07 15.57 19.58
N GLN A 188 -11.59 15.66 20.82
CA GLN A 188 -11.58 14.51 21.74
C GLN A 188 -12.88 14.43 22.56
N ALA A 189 -13.40 13.20 22.71
CA ALA A 189 -14.45 12.89 23.67
C ALA A 189 -13.86 12.53 25.05
N LYS A 190 -14.64 12.68 26.12
CA LYS A 190 -14.24 12.39 27.50
C LYS A 190 -13.79 10.92 27.65
N PRO A 191 -12.67 10.63 28.32
CA PRO A 191 -12.18 9.26 28.55
C PRO A 191 -13.22 8.29 29.14
N GLU A 192 -14.10 8.80 30.02
CA GLU A 192 -15.19 8.02 30.61
C GLU A 192 -16.14 7.41 29.55
N VAL A 193 -16.42 8.13 28.46
CA VAL A 193 -17.34 7.70 27.40
C VAL A 193 -16.82 6.42 26.74
N TRP A 194 -15.52 6.41 26.43
CA TRP A 194 -14.83 5.25 25.86
C TRP A 194 -14.80 4.07 26.83
N ASN A 195 -14.48 4.32 28.10
CA ASN A 195 -14.39 3.29 29.13
C ASN A 195 -15.75 2.62 29.40
N LEU A 196 -16.83 3.39 29.50
CA LEU A 196 -18.17 2.85 29.68
C LEU A 196 -18.59 2.01 28.47
N SER A 197 -18.35 2.51 27.25
CA SER A 197 -18.73 1.77 26.05
C SER A 197 -17.93 0.48 25.88
N ARG A 198 -16.63 0.50 26.21
CA ARG A 198 -15.80 -0.68 26.27
C ARG A 198 -16.39 -1.73 27.21
N ALA A 199 -16.70 -1.34 28.45
CA ALA A 199 -17.28 -2.22 29.44
C ALA A 199 -18.62 -2.83 28.96
N TYR A 200 -19.46 -2.02 28.30
CA TYR A 200 -20.70 -2.48 27.69
C TYR A 200 -20.47 -3.54 26.61
N TRP A 201 -19.56 -3.31 25.66
CA TRP A 201 -19.31 -4.26 24.58
C TRP A 201 -18.73 -5.58 25.09
N GLU A 202 -17.85 -5.52 26.09
CA GLU A 202 -17.33 -6.72 26.76
C GLU A 202 -18.44 -7.46 27.51
N SER A 203 -19.32 -6.75 28.21
CA SER A 203 -20.46 -7.37 28.92
C SER A 203 -21.50 -7.94 27.94
N ALA A 204 -21.70 -7.32 26.79
CA ALA A 204 -22.67 -7.72 25.76
C ALA A 204 -22.24 -8.96 24.97
N GLN A 205 -20.96 -9.36 25.01
CA GLN A 205 -20.47 -10.50 24.24
C GLN A 205 -21.06 -11.83 24.75
N ARG A 206 -21.53 -12.64 23.81
CA ARG A 206 -22.15 -13.95 24.09
C ARG A 206 -21.12 -15.04 24.31
N GLY A 207 -21.58 -16.21 24.79
CA GLY A 207 -20.73 -17.39 25.06
C GLY A 207 -20.10 -18.01 23.81
N ASP A 208 -20.69 -17.82 22.63
CA ASP A 208 -20.14 -18.26 21.34
C ASP A 208 -19.05 -17.33 20.79
N GLY A 209 -18.89 -16.13 21.36
CA GLY A 209 -17.91 -15.12 20.95
C GLY A 209 -18.49 -14.00 20.08
N GLY A 210 -19.75 -14.11 19.64
CA GLY A 210 -20.41 -13.08 18.83
C GLY A 210 -21.24 -12.09 19.64
N TRP A 211 -21.89 -11.17 18.92
CA TRP A 211 -22.82 -10.19 19.47
C TRP A 211 -24.18 -10.24 18.76
N GLY A 212 -25.25 -10.01 19.54
CA GLY A 212 -26.62 -9.82 19.05
C GLY A 212 -26.93 -8.34 18.80
N TYR A 213 -28.18 -8.01 18.53
CA TYR A 213 -28.62 -6.64 18.30
C TYR A 213 -28.69 -5.81 19.60
N HIS A 214 -29.09 -6.43 20.71
CA HIS A 214 -29.03 -5.87 22.06
C HIS A 214 -27.99 -6.59 22.91
N HIS A 215 -27.91 -6.18 24.18
CA HIS A 215 -27.15 -6.89 25.20
C HIS A 215 -27.57 -8.37 25.31
N LYS A 216 -26.62 -9.26 25.62
CA LYS A 216 -26.83 -10.73 25.66
C LYS A 216 -27.95 -11.23 26.58
N GLN A 217 -28.36 -10.40 27.53
CA GLN A 217 -29.47 -10.69 28.44
C GLN A 217 -30.85 -10.54 27.77
N ARG A 218 -30.95 -9.79 26.67
CA ARG A 218 -32.21 -9.57 25.92
C ARG A 218 -32.32 -10.45 24.69
N ASP A 219 -31.20 -10.66 23.98
CA ASP A 219 -31.20 -11.42 22.73
C ASP A 219 -30.78 -12.89 22.95
N SER A 220 -31.18 -13.78 22.03
CA SER A 220 -30.85 -15.21 22.09
C SER A 220 -29.74 -15.64 21.11
N GLY A 221 -29.37 -14.82 20.11
CA GLY A 221 -28.41 -15.20 19.06
C GLY A 221 -27.43 -14.09 18.68
N SER A 222 -26.23 -14.50 18.22
CA SER A 222 -25.24 -13.62 17.59
C SER A 222 -25.55 -13.43 16.11
N THR A 223 -25.28 -12.26 15.54
CA THR A 223 -25.44 -11.99 14.09
C THR A 223 -24.14 -11.53 13.46
N GLY A 224 -24.03 -11.65 12.13
CA GLY A 224 -22.85 -11.20 11.38
C GLY A 224 -22.59 -9.71 11.56
N SER A 225 -23.61 -8.89 11.27
CA SER A 225 -23.55 -7.42 11.38
C SER A 225 -23.12 -6.93 12.76
N MET A 226 -23.69 -7.48 13.83
CA MET A 226 -23.39 -7.05 15.19
C MET A 226 -22.08 -7.59 15.71
N THR A 227 -21.64 -8.77 15.24
CA THR A 227 -20.30 -9.27 15.56
C THR A 227 -19.22 -8.42 14.90
N ALA A 228 -19.42 -8.00 13.65
CA ALA A 228 -18.55 -7.04 12.97
C ALA A 228 -18.47 -5.70 13.73
N ALA A 229 -19.62 -5.23 14.22
CA ALA A 229 -19.72 -4.04 15.05
C ALA A 229 -19.00 -4.17 16.39
N GLY A 230 -19.11 -5.33 17.05
CA GLY A 230 -18.42 -5.61 18.31
C GLY A 230 -16.91 -5.61 18.15
N ILE A 231 -16.38 -6.29 17.12
CA ILE A 231 -14.95 -6.25 16.77
C ILE A 231 -14.49 -4.80 16.59
N SER A 232 -15.18 -4.05 15.73
CA SER A 232 -14.83 -2.67 15.42
C SER A 232 -14.91 -1.74 16.64
N SER A 233 -15.94 -1.91 17.47
CA SER A 233 -16.20 -1.05 18.64
C SER A 233 -15.20 -1.30 19.76
N LEU A 234 -14.79 -2.56 19.99
CA LEU A 234 -13.70 -2.86 20.93
C LEU A 234 -12.41 -2.17 20.45
N VAL A 235 -12.07 -2.29 19.15
CA VAL A 235 -10.88 -1.61 18.59
C VAL A 235 -10.96 -0.09 18.75
N ILE A 236 -12.09 0.53 18.38
CA ILE A 236 -12.30 1.98 18.48
C ILE A 236 -12.19 2.49 19.93
N THR A 237 -12.75 1.74 20.89
CA THR A 237 -12.68 2.12 22.31
C THR A 237 -11.30 1.89 22.93
N GLY A 238 -10.28 1.60 22.13
CA GLY A 238 -8.90 1.46 22.58
C GLY A 238 -8.54 0.07 23.08
N LEU A 239 -9.40 -0.94 22.88
CA LEU A 239 -8.98 -2.33 23.07
C LEU A 239 -8.18 -2.79 21.86
N ARG A 240 -6.93 -3.08 22.13
CA ARG A 240 -6.03 -3.70 21.17
C ARG A 240 -6.29 -5.21 21.19
N ARG A 241 -6.23 -5.88 20.03
CA ARG A 241 -6.32 -7.36 19.95
C ARG A 241 -5.29 -8.02 20.87
N PHE A 242 -4.19 -7.32 21.02
CA PHE A 242 -3.05 -7.66 21.83
C PHE A 242 -2.84 -6.50 22.81
N GLN A 243 -3.18 -6.71 24.07
CA GLN A 243 -2.92 -5.76 25.15
C GLN A 243 -1.51 -6.00 25.64
N GLY A 244 -0.58 -5.20 25.11
CA GLY A 244 0.74 -5.05 25.71
C GLY A 244 0.61 -4.57 27.15
N SER A 245 1.36 -5.18 28.06
CA SER A 245 1.65 -4.61 29.38
C SER A 245 2.82 -3.61 29.33
N GLU A 246 3.23 -3.28 28.11
CA GLU A 246 4.34 -2.40 27.80
C GLU A 246 4.03 -0.94 28.16
N GLU A 247 5.00 -0.30 28.81
CA GLU A 247 4.93 1.09 29.23
C GLU A 247 6.23 1.82 28.90
N ILE A 248 6.13 3.11 28.54
CA ILE A 248 7.29 3.95 28.23
C ILE A 248 7.41 5.06 29.28
N HIS A 249 8.53 5.05 30.00
CA HIS A 249 8.89 6.04 31.01
C HIS A 249 10.16 6.77 30.56
N GLY A 250 9.99 7.90 29.85
CA GLY A 250 11.11 8.57 29.18
C GLY A 250 11.65 7.71 28.03
N GLU A 251 12.91 7.30 28.11
CA GLU A 251 13.55 6.36 27.17
C GLU A 251 13.48 4.89 27.62
N ASN A 252 12.92 4.62 28.81
CA ASN A 252 12.88 3.27 29.36
C ASN A 252 11.60 2.55 28.95
N ILE A 253 11.75 1.40 28.30
CA ILE A 253 10.65 0.50 27.90
C ILE A 253 10.53 -0.61 28.96
N GLN A 254 9.37 -0.71 29.59
CA GLN A 254 9.07 -1.76 30.59
C GLN A 254 8.07 -2.75 30.01
N ASN A 255 8.19 -4.04 30.38
CA ASN A 255 7.28 -5.12 29.94
C ASN A 255 7.13 -5.28 28.41
N CYS A 256 8.18 -4.91 27.68
CA CYS A 256 8.32 -5.10 26.24
C CYS A 256 7.96 -6.53 25.79
N GLY A 257 7.20 -6.63 24.70
CA GLY A 257 6.71 -7.90 24.12
C GLY A 257 5.85 -8.76 25.05
N LYS A 258 5.53 -8.31 26.27
CA LYS A 258 4.57 -9.00 27.14
C LYS A 258 3.16 -8.62 26.72
N VAL A 259 2.68 -9.38 25.76
CA VAL A 259 1.35 -9.21 25.18
C VAL A 259 0.38 -10.21 25.79
N THR A 260 -0.79 -9.71 26.20
CA THR A 260 -1.95 -10.55 26.48
C THR A 260 -2.96 -10.41 25.36
N VAL A 261 -3.45 -11.53 24.84
CA VAL A 261 -4.52 -11.50 23.85
C VAL A 261 -5.80 -10.99 24.52
N ASN A 262 -6.43 -9.95 23.97
CA ASN A 262 -7.75 -9.55 24.39
C ASN A 262 -8.74 -10.65 24.01
N LYS A 263 -9.17 -11.42 25.02
CA LYS A 263 -10.02 -12.60 24.86
C LYS A 263 -11.32 -12.27 24.13
N ASN A 264 -11.91 -11.10 24.38
CA ASN A 264 -13.17 -10.72 23.78
C ASN A 264 -13.02 -10.45 22.28
N LEU A 265 -12.01 -9.65 21.91
CA LEU A 265 -11.73 -9.33 20.51
C LEU A 265 -11.34 -10.59 19.71
N GLN A 266 -10.46 -11.43 20.26
CA GLN A 266 -10.06 -12.69 19.59
C GLN A 266 -11.25 -13.65 19.41
N ARG A 267 -12.15 -13.76 20.41
CA ARG A 267 -13.35 -14.59 20.28
C ARG A 267 -14.31 -14.06 19.20
N GLY A 268 -14.44 -12.74 19.06
CA GLY A 268 -15.19 -12.12 17.98
C GLY A 268 -14.62 -12.44 16.60
N ILE A 269 -13.29 -12.27 16.45
CA ILE A 269 -12.57 -12.60 15.21
C ILE A 269 -12.73 -14.08 14.86
N ASN A 270 -12.57 -14.98 15.84
CA ASN A 270 -12.75 -16.42 15.63
C ASN A 270 -14.20 -16.78 15.25
N TRP A 271 -15.19 -16.11 15.85
CA TRP A 271 -16.59 -16.32 15.52
C TRP A 271 -16.86 -15.97 14.05
N MET A 272 -16.32 -14.83 13.59
CA MET A 272 -16.45 -14.38 12.20
C MET A 272 -15.67 -15.30 11.26
N ALA A 273 -14.42 -15.63 11.58
CA ALA A 273 -13.59 -16.54 10.79
C ALA A 273 -14.23 -17.91 10.55
N GLY A 274 -14.91 -18.47 11.55
CA GLY A 274 -15.58 -19.77 11.42
C GLY A 274 -16.96 -19.72 10.74
N ARG A 275 -17.48 -18.54 10.39
CA ARG A 275 -18.87 -18.37 9.88
C ARG A 275 -18.97 -17.40 8.70
N PHE A 276 -17.85 -16.85 8.24
CA PHE A 276 -17.84 -15.78 7.25
C PHE A 276 -18.57 -16.20 5.98
N GLN A 277 -19.46 -15.32 5.51
CA GLN A 277 -20.19 -15.47 4.27
C GLN A 277 -20.41 -14.10 3.66
N VAL A 278 -20.35 -14.00 2.34
CA VAL A 278 -20.66 -12.76 1.60
C VAL A 278 -22.16 -12.67 1.31
N GLY A 279 -22.78 -13.78 0.95
CA GLY A 279 -24.16 -13.82 0.42
C GLY A 279 -25.27 -13.51 1.45
N GLN A 280 -24.96 -13.50 2.75
CA GLN A 280 -25.96 -13.23 3.79
C GLN A 280 -25.36 -12.64 5.07
N ASN A 281 -26.19 -11.92 5.81
CA ASN A 281 -25.90 -11.54 7.20
C ASN A 281 -26.14 -12.77 8.08
N ILE A 282 -25.07 -13.29 8.68
CA ILE A 282 -25.10 -14.56 9.45
C ILE A 282 -26.21 -14.51 10.51
N ASN A 283 -27.06 -15.54 10.54
CA ASN A 283 -28.27 -15.69 11.36
C ASN A 283 -29.41 -14.70 11.07
N MET A 284 -29.32 -13.88 10.01
CA MET A 284 -30.36 -12.94 9.56
C MET A 284 -30.73 -13.13 8.08
N GLY A 285 -30.07 -14.03 7.35
CA GLY A 285 -30.32 -14.27 5.93
C GLY A 285 -29.97 -13.03 5.08
N PRO A 286 -30.76 -12.70 4.05
CA PRO A 286 -30.48 -11.56 3.17
C PRO A 286 -30.76 -10.20 3.82
N ALA A 287 -31.33 -10.16 5.02
CA ALA A 287 -31.68 -8.92 5.70
C ALA A 287 -30.42 -8.18 6.19
N TRP A 288 -30.33 -6.89 5.87
CA TRP A 288 -29.22 -6.00 6.24
C TRP A 288 -27.84 -6.52 5.77
N ARG A 289 -27.79 -7.16 4.60
CA ARG A 289 -26.57 -7.79 4.09
C ARG A 289 -25.53 -6.74 3.71
N LEU A 290 -25.92 -5.65 3.06
CA LEU A 290 -24.98 -4.59 2.63
C LEU A 290 -24.44 -3.83 3.85
N TYR A 291 -25.28 -3.59 4.84
CA TYR A 291 -24.90 -3.08 6.15
C TYR A 291 -23.92 -4.03 6.87
N TYR A 292 -24.16 -5.33 6.83
CA TYR A 292 -23.23 -6.34 7.34
C TYR A 292 -21.88 -6.29 6.61
N LEU A 293 -21.85 -6.25 5.27
CA LEU A 293 -20.61 -6.12 4.50
C LEU A 293 -19.85 -4.84 4.89
N TYR A 294 -20.54 -3.70 5.02
CA TYR A 294 -19.94 -2.49 5.55
C TYR A 294 -19.39 -2.67 6.98
N GLY A 295 -20.04 -3.47 7.83
CA GLY A 295 -19.49 -3.93 9.11
C GLY A 295 -18.20 -4.74 8.96
N VAL A 296 -18.19 -5.73 8.06
CA VAL A 296 -17.03 -6.60 7.77
C VAL A 296 -15.83 -5.77 7.33
N GLU A 297 -16.01 -4.81 6.42
CA GLU A 297 -14.92 -3.93 5.98
C GLU A 297 -14.25 -3.25 7.18
N ARG A 298 -15.06 -2.65 8.06
CA ARG A 298 -14.53 -1.96 9.25
C ARG A 298 -13.83 -2.91 10.20
N ALA A 299 -14.40 -4.09 10.45
CA ALA A 299 -13.82 -5.10 11.31
C ALA A 299 -12.48 -5.61 10.76
N GLY A 300 -12.42 -5.87 9.45
CA GLY A 300 -11.20 -6.31 8.76
C GLY A 300 -10.13 -5.22 8.77
N ARG A 301 -10.49 -4.00 8.35
CA ARG A 301 -9.56 -2.87 8.24
C ARG A 301 -9.04 -2.40 9.61
N LEU A 302 -9.91 -2.14 10.58
CA LEU A 302 -9.49 -1.69 11.92
C LEU A 302 -8.73 -2.78 12.67
N GLY A 303 -9.04 -4.06 12.41
CA GLY A 303 -8.36 -5.20 13.01
C GLY A 303 -7.07 -5.63 12.32
N GLY A 304 -6.69 -5.03 11.19
CA GLY A 304 -5.52 -5.45 10.40
C GLY A 304 -5.65 -6.85 9.78
N LEU A 305 -6.88 -7.28 9.49
CA LEU A 305 -7.18 -8.65 9.05
C LEU A 305 -7.42 -8.67 7.54
N ARG A 306 -6.52 -9.30 6.78
CA ARG A 306 -6.77 -9.64 5.37
C ARG A 306 -7.82 -10.73 5.22
N PHE A 307 -7.81 -11.71 6.13
CA PHE A 307 -8.69 -12.88 6.06
C PHE A 307 -9.57 -13.02 7.29
N PHE A 308 -10.80 -13.49 7.08
CA PHE A 308 -11.62 -14.10 8.14
C PHE A 308 -11.67 -15.61 7.87
N GLY A 309 -10.85 -16.37 8.60
CA GLY A 309 -10.63 -17.78 8.31
C GLY A 309 -9.81 -17.91 7.04
N GLU A 310 -10.31 -18.66 6.05
CA GLU A 310 -9.68 -18.80 4.73
C GLU A 310 -10.19 -17.76 3.72
N HIS A 311 -11.11 -16.88 4.12
CA HIS A 311 -11.81 -15.98 3.21
C HIS A 311 -11.15 -14.61 3.11
N ASP A 312 -10.75 -14.20 1.90
CA ASP A 312 -10.37 -12.81 1.61
C ASP A 312 -11.66 -11.99 1.49
N TRP A 313 -12.12 -11.49 2.63
CA TRP A 313 -13.43 -10.85 2.76
C TRP A 313 -13.65 -9.73 1.76
N TYR A 314 -12.58 -9.03 1.36
CA TYR A 314 -12.68 -7.93 0.42
C TYR A 314 -12.83 -8.44 -1.00
N ARG A 315 -11.97 -9.37 -1.46
CA ARG A 315 -12.04 -9.90 -2.83
C ARG A 315 -13.36 -10.60 -3.09
N GLU A 316 -13.80 -11.46 -2.17
CA GLU A 316 -15.07 -12.17 -2.29
C GLU A 316 -16.27 -11.21 -2.25
N GLY A 317 -16.25 -10.22 -1.35
CA GLY A 317 -17.31 -9.21 -1.28
C GLY A 317 -17.36 -8.29 -2.50
N ALA A 318 -16.21 -7.89 -3.02
CA ALA A 318 -16.11 -7.01 -4.18
C ALA A 318 -16.58 -7.73 -5.45
N GLU A 319 -16.22 -8.99 -5.64
CA GLU A 319 -16.71 -9.81 -6.76
C GLU A 319 -18.24 -9.94 -6.74
N ALA A 320 -18.81 -10.25 -5.57
CA ALA A 320 -20.27 -10.33 -5.42
C ALA A 320 -20.95 -9.00 -5.77
N LEU A 321 -20.49 -7.89 -5.20
CA LEU A 321 -21.08 -6.57 -5.45
C LEU A 321 -20.95 -6.14 -6.92
N VAL A 322 -19.81 -6.38 -7.57
CA VAL A 322 -19.63 -6.09 -9.00
C VAL A 322 -20.61 -6.89 -9.86
N HIS A 323 -20.83 -8.18 -9.54
CA HIS A 323 -21.77 -9.01 -10.28
C HIS A 323 -23.23 -8.56 -10.07
N GLU A 324 -23.60 -8.25 -8.83
CA GLU A 324 -24.96 -7.90 -8.43
C GLU A 324 -25.41 -6.48 -8.79
N GLN A 325 -24.48 -5.57 -9.11
CA GLN A 325 -24.82 -4.19 -9.47
C GLN A 325 -25.75 -4.14 -10.69
N ASP A 326 -26.80 -3.32 -10.61
CA ASP A 326 -27.70 -3.07 -11.73
C ASP A 326 -26.92 -2.46 -12.90
N LYS A 327 -26.98 -3.13 -14.06
CA LYS A 327 -26.12 -2.80 -15.22
C LYS A 327 -26.52 -1.53 -15.96
N LEU A 328 -27.75 -1.03 -15.75
CA LEU A 328 -28.27 0.15 -16.45
C LEU A 328 -28.24 1.39 -15.57
N GLY A 329 -28.69 1.25 -14.32
CA GLY A 329 -28.82 2.30 -13.33
C GLY A 329 -27.61 2.45 -12.41
N GLY A 330 -26.74 1.45 -12.32
CA GLY A 330 -25.50 1.51 -11.53
C GLY A 330 -25.69 1.45 -10.02
N PHE A 331 -26.87 1.07 -9.54
CA PHE A 331 -27.19 1.01 -8.11
C PHE A 331 -27.23 -0.44 -7.59
N TRP A 332 -27.33 -0.56 -6.27
CA TRP A 332 -27.58 -1.83 -5.58
C TRP A 332 -28.91 -1.76 -4.84
N GLU A 333 -29.52 -2.92 -4.64
CA GLU A 333 -30.67 -3.12 -3.77
C GLU A 333 -30.45 -4.35 -2.89
N GLY A 334 -31.06 -4.34 -1.71
CA GLY A 334 -31.07 -5.45 -0.75
C GLY A 334 -32.47 -5.70 -0.22
N VAL A 335 -32.55 -6.16 1.03
CA VAL A 335 -33.82 -6.50 1.69
C VAL A 335 -34.03 -5.60 2.92
N VAL A 336 -35.28 -5.50 3.38
CA VAL A 336 -35.69 -4.63 4.49
C VAL A 336 -35.44 -3.16 4.15
N ASN A 337 -34.61 -2.43 4.90
CA ASN A 337 -34.34 -1.02 4.64
C ASN A 337 -33.42 -0.82 3.43
N GLU A 338 -32.67 -1.85 3.05
CA GLU A 338 -31.81 -1.85 1.87
C GLU A 338 -32.60 -1.99 0.56
N ARG A 339 -33.93 -2.09 0.62
CA ARG A 339 -34.80 -1.88 -0.56
C ARG A 339 -34.75 -0.45 -1.07
N ASP A 340 -34.32 0.51 -0.24
CA ASP A 340 -34.03 1.86 -0.72
C ASP A 340 -32.65 1.86 -1.40
N PRO A 341 -32.57 2.09 -2.72
CA PRO A 341 -31.32 2.01 -3.46
C PRO A 341 -30.29 3.08 -3.03
N LEU A 342 -30.72 4.17 -2.38
CA LEU A 342 -29.79 5.16 -1.81
C LEU A 342 -29.03 4.58 -0.62
N ILE A 343 -29.71 3.86 0.26
CA ILE A 343 -29.10 3.20 1.43
C ILE A 343 -28.19 2.06 0.96
N ALA A 344 -28.72 1.19 0.10
CA ALA A 344 -27.99 0.04 -0.42
C ALA A 344 -26.72 0.45 -1.18
N THR A 345 -26.84 1.40 -2.12
CA THR A 345 -25.70 1.89 -2.88
C THR A 345 -24.66 2.57 -1.98
N SER A 346 -25.10 3.31 -0.97
CA SER A 346 -24.16 3.93 -0.01
C SER A 346 -23.34 2.88 0.75
N PHE A 347 -23.96 1.81 1.24
CA PHE A 347 -23.23 0.73 1.91
C PHE A 347 -22.32 -0.06 0.96
N ALA A 348 -22.76 -0.32 -0.27
CA ALA A 348 -21.93 -0.97 -1.29
C ALA A 348 -20.68 -0.13 -1.62
N LEU A 349 -20.84 1.19 -1.80
CA LEU A 349 -19.71 2.09 -2.04
C LEU A 349 -18.76 2.17 -0.86
N LEU A 350 -19.28 2.27 0.37
CA LEU A 350 -18.46 2.28 1.58
C LEU A 350 -17.61 1.00 1.69
N PHE A 351 -18.16 -0.16 1.33
CA PHE A 351 -17.41 -1.41 1.28
C PHE A 351 -16.36 -1.43 0.16
N LEU A 352 -16.77 -1.15 -1.09
CA LEU A 352 -15.91 -1.24 -2.27
C LEU A 352 -14.73 -0.25 -2.20
N ALA A 353 -14.99 0.99 -1.81
CA ALA A 353 -14.01 2.07 -1.80
C ALA A 353 -13.03 1.96 -0.63
N LYS A 354 -13.47 1.59 0.58
CA LYS A 354 -12.55 1.44 1.72
C LYS A 354 -11.72 0.17 1.64
N GLY A 355 -12.30 -0.92 1.14
CA GLY A 355 -11.60 -2.19 1.06
C GLY A 355 -10.49 -2.26 0.00
N ARG A 356 -10.49 -1.37 -1.01
CA ARG A 356 -9.38 -1.22 -1.98
C ARG A 356 -8.22 -0.38 -1.48
N ALA A 357 -8.32 0.22 -0.30
CA ALA A 357 -7.34 1.16 0.20
C ALA A 357 -5.91 0.56 0.11
N PRO A 358 -4.94 1.31 -0.44
CA PRO A 358 -3.60 0.79 -0.67
C PRO A 358 -2.95 0.24 0.60
N VAL A 359 -2.21 -0.85 0.47
CA VAL A 359 -1.42 -1.42 1.57
C VAL A 359 -0.06 -0.73 1.58
N LEU A 360 0.26 -0.03 2.67
CA LEU A 360 1.53 0.67 2.82
C LEU A 360 2.63 -0.24 3.37
N VAL A 361 2.29 -1.10 4.34
CA VAL A 361 3.25 -1.97 5.02
C VAL A 361 2.72 -3.40 5.15
N ASN A 362 3.55 -4.37 4.78
CA ASN A 362 3.39 -5.77 5.16
C ASN A 362 4.20 -6.04 6.43
N LYS A 363 3.55 -6.39 7.55
CA LYS A 363 4.25 -6.93 8.72
C LYS A 363 4.51 -8.43 8.49
N LEU A 364 5.76 -8.84 8.53
CA LEU A 364 6.14 -10.20 8.12
C LEU A 364 6.08 -11.18 9.28
N ARG A 365 5.44 -12.33 9.06
CA ARG A 365 5.55 -13.46 9.99
C ARG A 365 6.92 -14.11 9.87
N HIS A 366 7.50 -14.45 11.00
CA HIS A 366 8.69 -15.30 11.09
C HIS A 366 8.69 -16.09 12.39
N GLY A 367 9.52 -17.14 12.43
CA GLY A 367 9.78 -17.86 13.67
C GLY A 367 10.82 -17.13 14.54
N PRO A 368 11.01 -17.59 15.78
CA PRO A 368 10.26 -18.68 16.41
C PRO A 368 8.86 -18.25 16.90
N GLN A 369 7.89 -19.16 16.80
CA GLN A 369 6.51 -18.98 17.31
C GLN A 369 5.83 -17.67 16.86
N THR A 370 5.53 -16.78 17.82
CA THR A 370 4.85 -15.48 17.60
C THR A 370 5.78 -14.30 17.88
N ASP A 371 7.10 -14.50 17.87
CA ASP A 371 8.08 -13.43 18.17
C ASP A 371 8.00 -12.26 17.18
N TRP A 372 7.52 -12.50 15.97
CA TRP A 372 7.27 -11.49 14.94
C TRP A 372 6.22 -10.43 15.30
N ASP A 373 5.45 -10.62 16.38
CA ASP A 373 4.36 -9.73 16.78
C ASP A 373 4.44 -9.34 18.27
N ASN A 374 5.65 -9.02 18.75
CA ASN A 374 5.85 -8.49 20.11
C ASN A 374 5.15 -7.12 20.33
N ASP A 375 4.98 -6.35 19.26
CA ASP A 375 4.42 -4.99 19.26
C ASP A 375 3.23 -4.85 18.31
N PRO A 376 2.02 -5.33 18.62
CA PRO A 376 1.02 -5.54 17.57
C PRO A 376 0.35 -4.28 17.02
N ASP A 377 0.57 -3.13 17.63
CA ASP A 377 0.07 -1.84 17.15
C ASP A 377 1.13 -0.96 16.48
N ASP A 378 2.38 -1.42 16.38
CA ASP A 378 3.50 -0.68 15.79
C ASP A 378 3.17 -0.12 14.39
N VAL A 379 3.00 -1.01 13.42
CA VAL A 379 2.69 -0.72 12.03
C VAL A 379 1.31 -0.09 11.92
N ARG A 380 0.34 -0.51 12.74
CA ARG A 380 -1.01 0.09 12.75
C ARG A 380 -0.94 1.59 13.05
N ASN A 381 -0.25 1.98 14.11
CA ASN A 381 -0.15 3.37 14.51
C ASN A 381 0.70 4.18 13.53
N LEU A 382 1.80 3.60 13.01
CA LEU A 382 2.62 4.25 11.98
C LEU A 382 1.82 4.50 10.69
N VAL A 383 1.10 3.50 10.18
CA VAL A 383 0.28 3.64 8.96
C VAL A 383 -0.88 4.62 9.19
N ASN A 384 -1.51 4.62 10.36
CA ASN A 384 -2.55 5.62 10.68
C ASN A 384 -1.98 7.05 10.68
N LEU A 385 -0.79 7.24 11.25
CA LEU A 385 -0.10 8.53 11.23
C LEU A 385 0.20 9.00 9.80
N VAL A 386 0.75 8.11 8.97
CA VAL A 386 1.06 8.42 7.56
C VAL A 386 -0.22 8.68 6.77
N SER A 387 -1.27 7.88 6.96
CA SER A 387 -2.58 8.07 6.31
C SER A 387 -3.13 9.49 6.52
N GLN A 388 -3.05 9.98 7.75
CA GLN A 388 -3.52 11.33 8.07
C GLN A 388 -2.63 12.43 7.51
N ASP A 389 -1.31 12.23 7.57
CA ASP A 389 -0.34 13.17 6.99
C ASP A 389 -0.47 13.27 5.46
N TRP A 390 -0.72 12.16 4.79
CA TRP A 390 -0.91 12.09 3.35
C TRP A 390 -2.34 12.43 2.92
N LYS A 391 -3.27 12.53 3.89
CA LYS A 391 -4.71 12.73 3.66
C LYS A 391 -5.31 11.68 2.73
N HIS A 392 -4.81 10.45 2.85
CA HIS A 392 -5.26 9.31 2.07
C HIS A 392 -5.39 8.11 3.00
N LEU A 393 -6.45 7.33 2.84
CA LEU A 393 -6.60 6.10 3.61
C LEU A 393 -5.53 5.09 3.15
N LEU A 394 -4.64 4.70 4.04
CA LEU A 394 -3.66 3.64 3.81
C LEU A 394 -3.90 2.50 4.82
N THR A 395 -3.51 1.30 4.45
CA THR A 395 -3.70 0.10 5.27
C THR A 395 -2.39 -0.63 5.49
N TRP A 396 -2.42 -1.63 6.36
CA TRP A 396 -1.34 -2.57 6.58
C TRP A 396 -1.94 -3.97 6.68
N GLN A 397 -1.10 -4.98 6.51
CA GLN A 397 -1.51 -6.36 6.65
C GLN A 397 -0.36 -7.23 7.15
N VAL A 398 -0.69 -8.43 7.61
CA VAL A 398 0.30 -9.45 7.97
C VAL A 398 0.48 -10.40 6.80
N VAL A 399 1.75 -10.69 6.44
CA VAL A 399 2.09 -11.62 5.35
C VAL A 399 3.14 -12.62 5.83
N ASP A 400 2.96 -13.89 5.48
CA ASP A 400 3.97 -14.93 5.70
C ASP A 400 4.75 -15.13 4.39
N PRO A 401 6.03 -14.72 4.32
CA PRO A 401 6.82 -14.86 3.09
C PRO A 401 7.14 -16.32 2.74
N GLY A 402 6.93 -17.27 3.65
CA GLY A 402 7.09 -18.70 3.39
C GLY A 402 5.90 -19.33 2.67
N SER A 403 4.74 -18.67 2.63
CA SER A 403 3.54 -19.15 1.93
C SER A 403 3.01 -18.18 0.87
N ALA A 404 3.30 -16.89 0.99
CA ALA A 404 2.85 -15.87 0.05
C ALA A 404 3.69 -15.87 -1.23
N SER A 405 3.09 -15.48 -2.35
CA SER A 405 3.84 -15.21 -3.58
C SER A 405 4.53 -13.84 -3.53
N VAL A 406 5.48 -13.60 -4.43
CA VAL A 406 6.18 -12.29 -4.53
C VAL A 406 5.20 -11.19 -4.96
N GLU A 407 4.22 -11.51 -5.82
CA GLU A 407 3.14 -10.61 -6.21
C GLU A 407 2.32 -10.15 -5.00
N GLU A 408 2.07 -11.04 -4.04
CA GLU A 408 1.36 -10.71 -2.80
C GLU A 408 2.20 -9.85 -1.86
N LEU A 409 3.51 -10.10 -1.78
CA LEU A 409 4.44 -9.22 -1.05
C LEU A 409 4.49 -7.82 -1.67
N LEU A 410 4.48 -7.72 -3.01
CA LEU A 410 4.46 -6.45 -3.75
C LEU A 410 3.13 -5.67 -3.65
N GLN A 411 2.12 -6.19 -2.94
CA GLN A 411 0.95 -5.38 -2.60
C GLN A 411 1.31 -4.18 -1.72
N ALA A 412 2.39 -4.26 -0.95
CA ALA A 412 2.92 -3.15 -0.16
C ALA A 412 4.37 -2.81 -0.57
N PRO A 413 4.75 -1.52 -0.64
CA PRO A 413 6.10 -1.10 -0.95
C PRO A 413 7.10 -1.36 0.19
N ILE A 414 6.61 -1.55 1.41
CA ILE A 414 7.43 -1.79 2.60
C ILE A 414 7.06 -3.14 3.22
N ALA A 415 8.06 -3.94 3.58
CA ALA A 415 7.92 -5.10 4.44
C ALA A 415 8.70 -4.88 5.76
N PHE A 416 8.03 -5.09 6.89
CA PHE A 416 8.52 -4.80 8.23
C PHE A 416 8.77 -6.07 9.05
N ILE A 417 9.89 -6.13 9.76
CA ILE A 417 10.33 -7.26 10.59
C ILE A 417 10.80 -6.74 11.96
N ASN A 418 10.27 -7.29 13.05
CA ASN A 418 10.78 -7.04 14.39
C ASN A 418 10.67 -8.29 15.26
N GLY A 419 11.41 -8.34 16.36
CA GLY A 419 11.39 -9.48 17.26
C GLY A 419 12.41 -9.37 18.39
N HIS A 420 12.32 -10.27 19.36
CA HIS A 420 13.27 -10.37 20.45
C HIS A 420 14.32 -11.47 20.24
N LEU A 421 14.02 -12.45 19.39
CA LEU A 421 14.80 -13.64 19.13
C LEU A 421 15.35 -13.61 17.71
N ALA A 422 16.31 -14.49 17.38
CA ALA A 422 16.83 -14.57 16.03
C ALA A 422 15.69 -14.92 15.03
N PRO A 423 15.44 -14.10 13.98
CA PRO A 423 14.34 -14.35 13.07
C PRO A 423 14.58 -15.58 12.20
N GLU A 424 13.62 -16.51 12.22
CA GLU A 424 13.67 -17.75 11.44
C GLU A 424 12.83 -17.64 10.16
N PHE A 425 13.51 -17.72 9.01
CA PHE A 425 12.90 -17.78 7.69
C PHE A 425 13.33 -19.05 6.94
N SER A 426 12.36 -19.72 6.31
CA SER A 426 12.62 -20.82 5.39
C SER A 426 13.38 -20.35 4.15
N ASP A 427 13.98 -21.27 3.40
CA ASP A 427 14.72 -20.90 2.18
C ASP A 427 13.81 -20.27 1.11
N LEU A 428 12.54 -20.72 1.03
CA LEU A 428 11.54 -20.08 0.17
C LEU A 428 11.27 -18.64 0.62
N ALA A 429 11.11 -18.40 1.91
CA ALA A 429 10.91 -17.06 2.43
C ALA A 429 12.13 -16.16 2.16
N VAL A 430 13.35 -16.65 2.35
CA VAL A 430 14.58 -15.91 2.03
C VAL A 430 14.63 -15.55 0.54
N LYS A 431 14.30 -16.50 -0.35
CA LYS A 431 14.22 -16.24 -1.79
C LYS A 431 13.15 -15.17 -2.10
N ASN A 432 11.96 -15.29 -1.52
CA ASN A 432 10.87 -14.34 -1.72
C ASN A 432 11.24 -12.93 -1.24
N LEU A 433 12.00 -12.80 -0.14
CA LEU A 433 12.50 -11.50 0.32
C LEU A 433 13.51 -10.89 -0.66
N ARG A 434 14.40 -11.72 -1.24
CA ARG A 434 15.32 -11.24 -2.27
C ARG A 434 14.56 -10.78 -3.51
N ASP A 435 13.67 -11.62 -4.04
CA ASP A 435 12.86 -11.31 -5.21
C ASP A 435 11.99 -10.07 -4.97
N TYR A 436 11.41 -9.92 -3.78
CA TYR A 436 10.65 -8.73 -3.39
C TYR A 436 11.48 -7.45 -3.50
N VAL A 437 12.70 -7.46 -2.96
CA VAL A 437 13.63 -6.31 -3.02
C VAL A 437 14.04 -6.00 -4.45
N ASP A 438 14.39 -7.02 -5.23
CA ASP A 438 14.80 -6.90 -6.64
C ASP A 438 13.68 -6.33 -7.52
N GLN A 439 12.42 -6.56 -7.16
CA GLN A 439 11.23 -6.03 -7.85
C GLN A 439 10.80 -4.63 -7.37
N GLY A 440 11.55 -3.99 -6.49
CA GLY A 440 11.23 -2.64 -6.02
C GLY A 440 10.85 -2.53 -4.54
N GLY A 441 10.65 -3.66 -3.84
CA GLY A 441 10.26 -3.70 -2.44
C GLY A 441 11.33 -3.18 -1.48
N PHE A 442 10.92 -2.73 -0.30
CA PHE A 442 11.79 -2.13 0.71
C PHE A 442 11.67 -2.87 2.04
N LEU A 443 12.79 -3.31 2.62
CA LEU A 443 12.78 -3.96 3.94
C LEU A 443 13.06 -2.95 5.04
N VAL A 444 12.25 -2.96 6.09
CA VAL A 444 12.49 -2.23 7.33
C VAL A 444 12.54 -3.25 8.46
N ALA A 445 13.51 -3.10 9.36
CA ALA A 445 13.55 -3.91 10.56
C ALA A 445 14.06 -3.15 11.77
N ASP A 446 13.65 -3.55 12.96
CA ASP A 446 14.27 -3.14 14.20
C ASP A 446 14.48 -4.31 15.15
N ALA A 447 15.55 -4.24 15.93
CA ALA A 447 15.68 -5.08 17.11
C ALA A 447 14.77 -4.51 18.19
N CYS A 448 13.57 -5.06 18.31
CA CYS A 448 12.63 -4.76 19.39
C CYS A 448 13.38 -4.88 20.73
N CYS A 449 13.28 -3.85 21.56
CA CYS A 449 13.99 -3.68 22.82
C CYS A 449 15.52 -3.80 22.76
N GLY A 450 16.12 -3.56 21.60
CA GLY A 450 17.56 -3.62 21.37
C GLY A 450 18.15 -5.00 21.64
N ARG A 451 17.38 -6.06 21.40
CA ARG A 451 17.78 -7.44 21.72
C ARG A 451 18.92 -7.89 20.82
N GLU A 452 20.05 -8.22 21.46
CA GLU A 452 21.27 -8.69 20.80
C GLU A 452 21.02 -9.96 19.96
N GLU A 453 20.19 -10.88 20.45
CA GLU A 453 19.85 -12.11 19.74
C GLU A 453 19.16 -11.84 18.39
N PHE A 454 18.24 -10.88 18.36
CA PHE A 454 17.62 -10.43 17.11
C PHE A 454 18.63 -9.71 16.20
N ASP A 455 19.48 -8.81 16.74
CA ASP A 455 20.52 -8.13 15.93
C ASP A 455 21.45 -9.12 15.22
N VAL A 456 21.95 -10.11 15.95
CA VAL A 456 22.80 -11.17 15.36
C VAL A 456 22.03 -11.95 14.30
N GLY A 457 20.81 -12.43 14.62
CA GLY A 457 20.00 -13.22 13.70
C GLY A 457 19.58 -12.45 12.44
N PHE A 458 19.22 -11.17 12.57
CA PHE A 458 18.87 -10.33 11.43
C PHE A 458 20.07 -10.07 10.52
N ARG A 459 21.27 -9.84 11.08
CA ARG A 459 22.51 -9.72 10.29
C ARG A 459 22.80 -11.00 9.49
N ASP A 460 22.58 -12.16 10.09
CA ASP A 460 22.75 -13.44 9.40
C ASP A 460 21.68 -13.68 8.33
N LEU A 461 20.44 -13.26 8.57
CA LEU A 461 19.39 -13.22 7.54
C LEU A 461 19.82 -12.34 6.35
N MET A 462 20.38 -11.15 6.60
CA MET A 462 20.84 -10.26 5.52
C MET A 462 21.96 -10.90 4.68
N LYS A 463 22.86 -11.69 5.28
CA LYS A 463 23.87 -12.44 4.51
C LYS A 463 23.25 -13.55 3.65
N ARG A 464 22.11 -14.13 4.08
CA ARG A 464 21.37 -15.14 3.30
C ARG A 464 20.58 -14.51 2.15
N VAL A 465 19.95 -13.36 2.38
CA VAL A 465 19.20 -12.60 1.35
C VAL A 465 20.15 -11.94 0.34
N PHE A 466 21.28 -11.42 0.82
CA PHE A 466 22.31 -10.73 0.04
C PHE A 466 23.70 -11.38 0.25
N PRO A 467 23.95 -12.57 -0.34
CA PRO A 467 25.23 -13.25 -0.19
C PRO A 467 26.41 -12.46 -0.77
N GLU A 468 26.17 -11.58 -1.74
CA GLU A 468 27.20 -10.81 -2.44
C GLU A 468 27.91 -9.80 -1.51
N GLU A 469 29.25 -9.73 -1.58
CA GLU A 469 30.07 -8.84 -0.71
C GLU A 469 29.76 -7.35 -0.84
N ASN A 470 29.20 -6.91 -1.96
CA ASN A 470 28.86 -5.51 -2.18
C ASN A 470 27.56 -5.09 -1.47
N TYR A 471 26.74 -6.05 -1.03
CA TYR A 471 25.40 -5.82 -0.45
C TYR A 471 25.40 -6.15 1.04
N ARG A 472 26.29 -5.49 1.78
CA ARG A 472 26.46 -5.68 3.24
C ARG A 472 25.69 -4.62 4.01
N LEU A 473 25.09 -5.05 5.12
CA LEU A 473 24.45 -4.15 6.07
C LEU A 473 25.51 -3.30 6.78
N LYS A 474 25.46 -1.98 6.61
CA LYS A 474 26.42 -1.01 7.16
C LYS A 474 25.72 0.19 7.79
N PRO A 475 26.35 0.95 8.70
CA PRO A 475 25.76 2.19 9.22
C PRO A 475 25.48 3.16 8.08
N LEU A 476 24.34 3.84 8.14
CA LEU A 476 24.02 4.89 7.16
C LEU A 476 24.97 6.08 7.32
N SER A 477 25.34 6.67 6.20
CA SER A 477 26.17 7.86 6.19
C SER A 477 25.40 9.09 6.69
N ASN A 478 26.14 10.11 7.12
CA ASN A 478 25.54 11.34 7.63
C ASN A 478 24.80 12.15 6.56
N ASP A 479 25.17 11.96 5.29
CA ASP A 479 24.54 12.61 4.14
C ASP A 479 23.34 11.82 3.58
N HIS A 480 23.02 10.64 4.14
CA HIS A 480 21.93 9.80 3.65
C HIS A 480 20.58 10.56 3.61
N PRO A 481 19.78 10.45 2.54
CA PRO A 481 18.56 11.26 2.37
C PRO A 481 17.48 11.03 3.44
N ILE A 482 17.51 9.86 4.08
CA ILE A 482 16.58 9.52 5.16
C ILE A 482 16.60 10.53 6.32
N TRP A 483 17.70 11.26 6.55
CA TRP A 483 17.78 12.27 7.61
C TRP A 483 17.00 13.55 7.28
N ARG A 484 16.48 13.69 6.06
CA ARG A 484 15.80 14.88 5.56
C ARG A 484 14.58 14.56 4.68
N ALA A 485 14.12 13.31 4.66
CA ALA A 485 13.06 12.86 3.76
C ALA A 485 11.72 13.57 4.00
N LYS A 486 11.33 13.72 5.28
CA LYS A 486 10.15 14.48 5.71
C LYS A 486 10.51 15.51 6.78
N HIS A 487 11.17 15.05 7.83
CA HIS A 487 11.67 15.84 8.94
C HIS A 487 13.19 16.01 8.80
N LEU A 488 13.68 17.19 9.16
CA LEU A 488 15.12 17.42 9.29
C LEU A 488 15.59 16.84 10.64
N LEU A 489 16.32 15.74 10.58
CA LEU A 489 16.91 15.07 11.73
C LEU A 489 18.44 15.25 11.71
N THR A 490 19.03 15.44 12.89
CA THR A 490 20.49 15.39 13.02
C THR A 490 20.98 14.00 12.61
N PRO A 491 21.91 13.89 11.65
CA PRO A 491 22.36 12.57 11.21
C PRO A 491 22.96 11.75 12.36
N GLY A 492 22.63 10.46 12.41
CA GLY A 492 23.07 9.56 13.48
C GLY A 492 22.38 9.75 14.84
N ILE A 493 21.40 10.65 14.95
CA ILE A 493 20.57 10.80 16.17
C ILE A 493 19.88 9.49 16.56
N TYR A 494 19.58 8.65 15.57
CA TYR A 494 19.14 7.28 15.73
C TYR A 494 20.11 6.35 14.98
N PRO A 495 20.54 5.22 15.54
CA PRO A 495 21.40 4.30 14.81
C PRO A 495 20.59 3.61 13.71
N LEU A 496 20.83 3.99 12.47
CA LEU A 496 20.27 3.33 11.30
C LEU A 496 21.38 2.71 10.48
N TRP A 497 21.13 1.49 10.03
CA TRP A 497 21.95 0.71 9.13
C TRP A 497 21.17 0.47 7.85
N GLY A 498 21.86 0.20 6.76
CA GLY A 498 21.21 -0.18 5.51
C GLY A 498 22.06 -1.03 4.61
N VAL A 499 21.38 -1.68 3.66
CA VAL A 499 21.99 -2.37 2.53
C VAL A 499 21.78 -1.49 1.31
N GLU A 500 22.86 -1.11 0.66
CA GLU A 500 22.84 -0.40 -0.62
C GLU A 500 22.81 -1.45 -1.72
N HIS A 501 21.79 -1.46 -2.58
CA HIS A 501 21.72 -2.29 -3.77
C HIS A 501 21.48 -1.37 -4.97
N GLY A 502 22.51 -1.25 -5.82
CA GLY A 502 22.53 -0.26 -6.89
C GLY A 502 22.57 1.17 -6.35
N CYS A 503 21.62 2.00 -6.78
CA CYS A 503 21.50 3.40 -6.34
C CYS A 503 20.59 3.60 -5.11
N ARG A 504 20.06 2.51 -4.54
CA ARG A 504 19.03 2.53 -3.51
C ARG A 504 19.53 1.87 -2.22
N THR A 505 19.24 2.49 -1.08
CA THR A 505 19.20 1.76 0.19
C THR A 505 17.93 0.92 0.21
N VAL A 506 18.05 -0.40 0.18
CA VAL A 506 16.93 -1.33 0.00
C VAL A 506 16.47 -1.99 1.29
N VAL A 507 17.33 -1.91 2.30
CA VAL A 507 17.05 -2.32 3.67
C VAL A 507 17.37 -1.15 4.59
N ILE A 508 16.48 -0.86 5.52
CA ILE A 508 16.78 -0.05 6.70
C ILE A 508 16.63 -0.92 7.94
N TYR A 509 17.65 -0.91 8.77
CA TYR A 509 17.66 -1.65 10.02
C TYR A 509 18.03 -0.73 11.18
N SER A 510 17.30 -0.82 12.29
CA SER A 510 17.73 -0.22 13.55
C SER A 510 18.08 -1.27 14.59
N PRO A 511 19.30 -1.27 15.15
CA PRO A 511 19.63 -2.08 16.33
C PRO A 511 19.03 -1.51 17.62
N LYS A 512 18.35 -0.36 17.54
CA LYS A 512 17.55 0.19 18.63
C LYS A 512 16.07 0.09 18.31
N ASP A 513 15.28 0.09 19.35
CA ASP A 513 13.84 -0.08 19.26
C ASP A 513 13.15 1.05 18.48
N LEU A 514 12.33 0.71 17.50
CA LEU A 514 11.36 1.64 16.91
C LEU A 514 9.93 1.15 17.18
N SER A 515 9.73 -0.17 17.17
CA SER A 515 8.43 -0.81 17.24
C SER A 515 7.69 -0.56 18.55
N CYS A 516 8.32 -0.64 19.72
CA CYS A 516 7.65 -0.34 21.00
C CYS A 516 7.20 1.13 21.06
N TYR A 517 8.04 2.06 20.60
CA TYR A 517 7.66 3.48 20.53
C TYR A 517 6.46 3.71 19.59
N TRP A 518 6.44 3.05 18.43
CA TRP A 518 5.30 3.12 17.52
C TRP A 518 4.05 2.44 18.10
N ASN A 519 4.21 1.32 18.80
CA ASN A 519 3.14 0.57 19.45
C ASN A 519 2.44 1.40 20.53
N GLN A 520 3.19 2.18 21.29
CA GLN A 520 2.66 3.03 22.36
C GLN A 520 2.17 4.39 21.89
N MET A 521 2.44 4.76 20.64
CA MET A 521 2.00 6.03 20.06
C MET A 521 0.46 6.13 20.06
N ASP A 522 -0.07 6.96 20.94
CA ASP A 522 -1.49 7.29 21.11
C ASP A 522 -1.83 8.74 20.73
N ARG A 523 -0.80 9.54 20.40
CA ARG A 523 -0.86 10.93 19.93
C ARG A 523 -1.52 11.90 20.93
N THR A 524 -1.53 11.52 22.20
CA THR A 524 -2.02 12.36 23.29
C THR A 524 -0.99 13.41 23.70
N GLU A 525 -1.33 14.27 24.67
CA GLU A 525 -0.33 15.14 25.31
C GLU A 525 0.85 14.36 25.92
N ARG A 526 0.64 13.11 26.34
CA ARG A 526 1.68 12.25 26.90
C ARG A 526 2.80 12.06 25.88
N ASP A 527 2.42 11.68 24.66
CA ASP A 527 3.36 11.44 23.57
C ASP A 527 4.11 12.71 23.17
N ARG A 528 3.41 13.86 23.12
CA ARG A 528 4.05 15.15 22.83
C ARG A 528 5.11 15.54 23.87
N LYS A 529 4.97 15.05 25.11
CA LYS A 529 5.91 15.30 26.20
C LYS A 529 7.02 14.24 26.28
N ASN A 530 6.92 13.11 25.56
CA ASN A 530 7.95 12.09 25.53
C ASN A 530 8.86 12.25 24.28
N PRO A 531 10.12 12.71 24.44
CA PRO A 531 11.02 12.96 23.32
C PRO A 531 11.41 11.69 22.57
N ALA A 532 11.42 10.52 23.22
CA ALA A 532 11.79 9.25 22.58
C ALA A 532 10.69 8.78 21.61
N ILE A 533 9.43 8.84 22.03
CA ILE A 533 8.28 8.59 21.14
C ILE A 533 8.31 9.58 19.98
N GLY A 534 8.48 10.88 20.26
CA GLY A 534 8.56 11.91 19.21
C GLY A 534 9.67 11.65 18.20
N LEU A 535 10.87 11.27 18.65
CA LEU A 535 11.99 10.93 17.77
C LEU A 535 11.71 9.69 16.93
N ALA A 536 11.26 8.59 17.53
CA ALA A 536 10.91 7.36 16.82
C ALA A 536 9.79 7.58 15.79
N THR A 537 8.80 8.42 16.12
CA THR A 537 7.76 8.86 15.18
C THR A 537 8.35 9.58 13.96
N MET A 538 9.24 10.55 14.16
CA MET A 538 9.88 11.27 13.05
C MET A 538 10.77 10.36 12.21
N VAL A 539 11.52 9.45 12.84
CA VAL A 539 12.33 8.45 12.15
C VAL A 539 11.44 7.53 11.30
N GLY A 540 10.34 7.02 11.85
CA GLY A 540 9.39 6.18 11.12
C GLY A 540 8.78 6.87 9.90
N GLN A 541 8.36 8.13 10.02
CA GLN A 541 7.84 8.88 8.88
C GLN A 541 8.93 9.17 7.82
N ASN A 542 10.17 9.44 8.23
CA ASN A 542 11.29 9.60 7.29
C ASN A 542 11.60 8.31 6.54
N ILE A 543 11.57 7.15 7.22
CA ILE A 543 11.74 5.84 6.58
C ILE A 543 10.65 5.62 5.53
N VAL A 544 9.38 5.86 5.89
CA VAL A 544 8.25 5.69 4.96
C VAL A 544 8.36 6.63 3.76
N ASP A 545 8.58 7.93 3.98
CA ASP A 545 8.68 8.91 2.89
C ASP A 545 9.91 8.62 2.00
N TYR A 546 11.03 8.13 2.57
CA TYR A 546 12.19 7.68 1.79
C TYR A 546 11.89 6.44 0.95
N ALA A 547 11.32 5.39 1.56
CA ALA A 547 11.04 4.11 0.90
C ALA A 547 10.01 4.25 -0.24
N THR A 548 9.10 5.22 -0.14
CA THR A 548 7.99 5.41 -1.09
C THR A 548 8.16 6.60 -2.01
N GLY A 549 9.14 7.49 -1.77
CA GLY A 549 9.21 8.79 -2.45
C GLY A 549 7.99 9.69 -2.17
N ARG A 550 7.18 9.35 -1.16
CA ARG A 550 5.84 9.92 -0.92
C ARG A 550 4.87 9.73 -2.10
N GLU A 551 5.05 8.66 -2.86
CA GLU A 551 4.12 8.20 -3.90
C GLU A 551 3.09 7.24 -3.28
N LEU A 552 1.82 7.39 -3.67
CA LEU A 552 0.75 6.52 -3.18
C LEU A 552 0.97 5.10 -3.72
N PRO A 553 0.96 4.05 -2.87
CA PRO A 553 0.97 2.69 -3.35
C PRO A 553 -0.27 2.42 -4.21
N ALA A 554 -0.14 1.53 -5.19
CA ALA A 554 -1.28 1.16 -6.01
C ALA A 554 -2.34 0.40 -5.18
N ASP A 555 -3.59 0.50 -5.60
CA ASP A 555 -4.74 -0.16 -4.96
C ASP A 555 -4.53 -1.66 -4.79
N LYS A 556 -5.21 -2.23 -3.78
CA LYS A 556 -5.10 -3.65 -3.37
C LYS A 556 -5.42 -4.67 -4.49
N LEU A 557 -6.22 -4.26 -5.47
CA LEU A 557 -6.66 -5.12 -6.58
C LEU A 557 -5.79 -5.00 -7.84
N VAL A 558 -4.91 -4.01 -7.91
CA VAL A 558 -4.03 -3.87 -9.07
C VAL A 558 -3.05 -5.03 -9.09
N VAL A 559 -3.03 -5.77 -10.20
CA VAL A 559 -2.13 -6.92 -10.38
C VAL A 559 -0.68 -6.44 -10.31
N ARG A 560 0.14 -7.14 -9.54
CA ARG A 560 1.58 -6.92 -9.51
C ARG A 560 2.22 -7.89 -10.50
N GLU A 561 2.88 -7.36 -11.53
CA GLU A 561 3.67 -8.18 -12.44
C GLU A 561 5.04 -8.44 -11.81
N VAL A 562 5.34 -9.68 -11.45
CA VAL A 562 6.70 -10.10 -11.11
C VAL A 562 7.44 -10.39 -12.41
N ARG A 563 8.53 -9.66 -12.64
CA ARG A 563 9.36 -9.83 -13.84
C ARG A 563 10.39 -10.92 -13.60
N GLU A 564 10.18 -12.12 -14.16
CA GLU A 564 11.23 -13.13 -14.21
C GLU A 564 12.18 -12.85 -15.39
N PHE A 565 13.39 -12.37 -15.12
CA PHE A 565 14.45 -12.30 -16.12
C PHE A 565 15.13 -13.67 -16.27
N LYS A 566 14.52 -14.58 -17.02
CA LYS A 566 15.25 -15.76 -17.49
C LYS A 566 16.22 -15.32 -18.58
N ALA A 567 17.46 -15.78 -18.50
CA ALA A 567 18.44 -15.58 -19.56
C ALA A 567 17.96 -16.33 -20.82
N ASP A 568 17.39 -15.59 -21.77
CA ASP A 568 17.01 -16.14 -23.08
C ASP A 568 18.25 -16.27 -23.97
N VAL A 569 18.34 -17.38 -24.71
CA VAL A 569 19.34 -17.51 -25.77
C VAL A 569 18.94 -16.56 -26.91
N PRO A 570 19.76 -15.56 -27.28
CA PRO A 570 19.39 -14.58 -28.30
C PRO A 570 19.06 -15.26 -29.63
N LYS A 571 17.91 -14.92 -30.22
CA LYS A 571 17.57 -15.34 -31.59
C LYS A 571 18.46 -14.59 -32.59
N ARG A 572 18.78 -15.23 -33.71
CA ARG A 572 19.53 -14.57 -34.80
C ARG A 572 18.73 -13.37 -35.31
N GLY A 573 19.34 -12.19 -35.30
CA GLY A 573 18.70 -10.94 -35.73
C GLY A 573 17.97 -10.16 -34.64
N SER A 574 17.90 -10.69 -33.41
CA SER A 574 17.37 -9.93 -32.27
C SER A 574 18.30 -8.77 -31.90
N LEU A 575 17.72 -7.63 -31.55
CA LEU A 575 18.47 -6.49 -31.02
C LEU A 575 19.08 -6.88 -29.66
N ARG A 576 20.33 -6.48 -29.45
CA ARG A 576 21.09 -6.71 -28.22
C ARG A 576 21.73 -5.41 -27.78
N ILE A 577 21.65 -5.14 -26.48
CA ILE A 577 22.31 -4.00 -25.84
C ILE A 577 23.33 -4.56 -24.85
N ALA A 578 24.56 -4.07 -24.95
CA ALA A 578 25.61 -4.36 -23.97
C ALA A 578 25.70 -3.22 -22.96
N LYS A 579 26.03 -3.54 -21.71
CA LYS A 579 26.34 -2.55 -20.67
C LYS A 579 27.85 -2.42 -20.55
N LEU A 580 28.37 -1.21 -20.73
CA LEU A 580 29.81 -0.95 -20.76
C LEU A 580 30.41 -1.00 -19.36
N GLN A 581 31.43 -1.83 -19.17
CA GLN A 581 32.23 -1.85 -17.94
C GLN A 581 33.24 -0.71 -17.95
N HIS A 582 33.45 -0.08 -16.80
CA HIS A 582 34.47 0.96 -16.60
C HIS A 582 34.93 1.01 -15.14
N GLY A 583 36.04 1.70 -14.86
CA GLY A 583 36.64 1.76 -13.51
C GLY A 583 35.80 2.46 -12.42
N GLY A 584 34.78 3.23 -12.79
CA GLY A 584 33.77 3.76 -11.86
C GLY A 584 32.59 2.80 -11.60
N ASP A 585 31.59 3.26 -10.85
CA ASP A 585 30.37 2.51 -10.51
C ASP A 585 29.46 2.27 -11.73
N TRP A 586 29.85 1.36 -12.63
CA TRP A 586 29.17 1.13 -13.91
C TRP A 586 27.85 0.36 -13.77
N ASN A 587 27.73 -0.50 -12.75
CA ASN A 587 26.59 -1.40 -12.59
C ASN A 587 25.55 -0.96 -11.54
N ILE A 588 25.33 0.34 -11.42
CA ILE A 588 24.39 0.89 -10.42
C ILE A 588 22.93 0.52 -10.69
N ALA A 589 22.52 0.49 -11.96
CA ALA A 589 21.18 0.07 -12.37
C ALA A 589 21.25 -1.25 -13.17
N PRO A 590 21.46 -2.41 -12.53
CA PRO A 590 21.68 -3.70 -13.22
C PRO A 590 20.49 -4.20 -14.05
N LEU A 591 19.26 -3.81 -13.71
CA LEU A 591 18.02 -4.20 -14.37
C LEU A 591 17.52 -3.15 -15.39
N ALA A 592 18.21 -2.02 -15.57
CA ALA A 592 17.80 -0.96 -16.50
C ALA A 592 17.63 -1.49 -17.94
N VAL A 593 18.64 -2.18 -18.49
CA VAL A 593 18.58 -2.74 -19.85
C VAL A 593 17.58 -3.89 -19.94
N PRO A 594 17.55 -4.89 -19.03
CA PRO A 594 16.51 -5.92 -19.03
C PRO A 594 15.08 -5.36 -19.03
N ASN A 595 14.82 -4.34 -18.21
CA ASN A 595 13.52 -3.67 -18.15
C ASN A 595 13.16 -2.95 -19.45
N LEU A 596 14.13 -2.25 -20.06
CA LEU A 596 13.95 -1.60 -21.36
C LEU A 596 13.65 -2.63 -22.46
N MET A 597 14.42 -3.72 -22.51
CA MET A 597 14.23 -4.78 -23.51
C MET A 597 12.88 -5.50 -23.32
N ASP A 598 12.47 -5.78 -22.08
CA ASP A 598 11.14 -6.34 -21.82
C ASP A 598 10.01 -5.41 -22.28
N ALA A 599 10.17 -4.10 -22.11
CA ALA A 599 9.19 -3.13 -22.60
C ALA A 599 9.17 -3.05 -24.14
N LEU A 600 10.33 -3.09 -24.80
CA LEU A 600 10.44 -3.06 -26.25
C LEU A 600 9.79 -4.28 -26.93
N ARG A 601 9.88 -5.49 -26.34
CA ARG A 601 9.24 -6.70 -26.91
C ARG A 601 7.71 -6.73 -26.77
N LYS A 602 7.16 -6.01 -25.80
CA LYS A 602 5.72 -6.04 -25.50
C LYS A 602 4.94 -5.10 -26.44
N PRO A 603 3.66 -5.37 -26.74
CA PRO A 603 2.81 -4.41 -27.42
C PRO A 603 2.72 -3.08 -26.64
N PRO A 604 2.69 -1.91 -27.32
CA PRO A 604 2.56 -1.73 -28.77
C PRO A 604 3.89 -1.72 -29.56
N LEU A 605 5.05 -1.84 -28.90
CA LEU A 605 6.37 -1.72 -29.52
C LEU A 605 6.75 -2.96 -30.35
N GLY A 606 6.67 -4.16 -29.76
CA GLY A 606 6.76 -5.43 -30.49
C GLY A 606 8.10 -5.76 -31.16
N PHE A 607 9.23 -5.24 -30.65
CA PHE A 607 10.57 -5.50 -31.20
C PHE A 607 11.07 -6.93 -30.87
N ASP A 608 11.82 -7.55 -31.78
CA ASP A 608 12.56 -8.79 -31.50
C ASP A 608 13.88 -8.45 -30.79
N VAL A 609 13.91 -8.61 -29.46
CA VAL A 609 15.03 -8.21 -28.61
C VAL A 609 15.43 -9.34 -27.67
N ALA A 610 16.72 -9.39 -27.32
CA ALA A 610 17.21 -10.26 -26.25
C ALA A 610 17.15 -9.54 -24.91
N VAL A 611 16.39 -10.07 -23.94
CA VAL A 611 16.24 -9.46 -22.61
C VAL A 611 17.52 -9.58 -21.77
N SER A 612 18.32 -10.61 -22.01
CA SER A 612 19.62 -10.76 -21.35
C SER A 612 20.60 -9.67 -21.80
N GLN A 613 21.02 -8.81 -20.88
CA GLN A 613 22.13 -7.90 -21.12
C GLN A 613 23.47 -8.66 -21.07
N LYS A 614 24.47 -8.19 -21.83
CA LYS A 614 25.86 -8.63 -21.67
C LYS A 614 26.67 -7.49 -21.05
N ASP A 615 27.33 -7.77 -19.94
CA ASP A 615 28.34 -6.87 -19.39
C ASP A 615 29.61 -6.99 -20.24
N LEU A 616 30.13 -5.86 -20.72
CA LEU A 616 31.14 -5.87 -21.76
C LEU A 616 32.28 -4.88 -21.45
N SER A 617 33.51 -5.40 -21.44
CA SER A 617 34.71 -4.56 -21.40
C SER A 617 34.87 -3.81 -22.74
N PRO A 618 35.32 -2.54 -22.76
CA PRO A 618 35.50 -1.78 -24.00
C PRO A 618 36.38 -2.50 -25.03
N SER A 619 37.37 -3.26 -24.60
CA SER A 619 38.27 -4.02 -25.46
C SER A 619 37.77 -5.44 -25.82
N ASP A 620 36.56 -5.84 -25.41
CA ASP A 620 36.00 -7.17 -25.72
C ASP A 620 35.75 -7.28 -27.25
N PRO A 621 36.30 -8.29 -27.95
CA PRO A 621 36.07 -8.49 -29.38
C PRO A 621 34.58 -8.62 -29.77
N ALA A 622 33.71 -8.98 -28.83
CA ALA A 622 32.27 -9.08 -29.06
C ALA A 622 31.57 -7.72 -29.20
N LEU A 623 32.25 -6.59 -28.94
CA LEU A 623 31.72 -5.23 -29.05
C LEU A 623 31.01 -4.98 -30.38
N ILE A 624 31.54 -5.54 -31.48
CA ILE A 624 30.98 -5.42 -32.84
C ILE A 624 29.55 -5.98 -32.99
N TYR A 625 29.10 -6.86 -32.09
CA TYR A 625 27.77 -7.46 -32.14
C TYR A 625 26.69 -6.63 -31.43
N TYR A 626 27.05 -5.49 -30.85
CA TYR A 626 26.13 -4.64 -30.08
C TYR A 626 26.04 -3.27 -30.75
N PRO A 627 25.04 -3.03 -31.62
CA PRO A 627 24.91 -1.75 -32.31
C PRO A 627 24.67 -0.57 -31.35
N LEU A 628 24.16 -0.87 -30.15
CA LEU A 628 23.99 0.08 -29.07
C LEU A 628 24.68 -0.44 -27.80
N ILE A 629 25.51 0.42 -27.22
CA ILE A 629 26.13 0.21 -25.92
C ILE A 629 25.52 1.19 -24.92
N TYR A 630 25.12 0.67 -23.76
CA TYR A 630 24.64 1.46 -22.65
C TYR A 630 25.79 1.77 -21.67
N PHE A 631 26.01 3.05 -21.39
CA PHE A 631 27.09 3.56 -20.54
C PHE A 631 26.51 4.40 -19.41
N HIS A 632 26.52 3.85 -18.20
CA HIS A 632 25.86 4.42 -17.04
C HIS A 632 26.80 4.44 -15.83
N GLY A 633 26.72 5.45 -14.98
CA GLY A 633 27.48 5.45 -13.72
C GLY A 633 27.27 6.67 -12.83
N ARG A 634 27.81 6.59 -11.61
CA ARG A 634 27.78 7.67 -10.59
C ARG A 634 29.16 8.23 -10.31
N ALA A 635 30.19 7.38 -10.21
CA ALA A 635 31.57 7.80 -10.06
C ALA A 635 32.25 8.03 -11.41
N ALA A 636 33.38 8.73 -11.42
CA ALA A 636 34.10 9.04 -12.66
C ALA A 636 34.51 7.75 -13.40
N ALA A 637 34.20 7.69 -14.70
CA ALA A 637 34.66 6.60 -15.56
C ALA A 637 36.14 6.80 -15.96
N SER A 638 36.87 5.69 -16.12
CA SER A 638 38.26 5.67 -16.57
C SER A 638 38.45 4.55 -17.58
N PHE A 639 39.24 4.81 -18.62
CA PHE A 639 39.49 3.93 -19.74
C PHE A 639 41.00 3.93 -20.07
N SER A 640 41.52 2.79 -20.54
CA SER A 640 42.88 2.74 -21.08
C SER A 640 42.93 3.33 -22.51
N PRO A 641 44.12 3.64 -23.05
CA PRO A 641 44.25 4.02 -24.46
C PRO A 641 43.69 2.97 -25.43
N GLU A 642 43.83 1.69 -25.11
CA GLU A 642 43.28 0.58 -25.89
C GLU A 642 41.75 0.56 -25.87
N ASP A 643 41.15 0.81 -24.70
CA ASP A 643 39.69 0.95 -24.55
C ASP A 643 39.15 2.09 -25.42
N MET A 644 39.80 3.25 -25.37
CA MET A 644 39.40 4.43 -26.15
C MET A 644 39.49 4.16 -27.66
N GLU A 645 40.52 3.44 -28.11
CA GLU A 645 40.67 3.08 -29.51
C GLU A 645 39.63 2.05 -29.98
N ALA A 646 39.28 1.08 -29.13
CA ALA A 646 38.22 0.10 -29.42
C ALA A 646 36.84 0.77 -29.54
N LEU A 647 36.51 1.67 -28.61
CA LEU A 647 35.27 2.44 -28.63
C LEU A 647 35.19 3.39 -29.82
N ARG A 648 36.31 4.03 -30.19
CA ARG A 648 36.37 4.89 -31.38
C ARG A 648 36.06 4.10 -32.65
N LYS A 649 36.71 2.94 -32.83
CA LYS A 649 36.46 2.04 -33.98
C LYS A 649 35.05 1.49 -34.03
N HIS A 650 34.45 1.25 -32.87
CA HIS A 650 33.06 0.79 -32.78
C HIS A 650 32.08 1.83 -33.34
N ILE A 651 32.31 3.12 -33.08
CA ILE A 651 31.49 4.20 -33.61
C ILE A 651 31.87 4.51 -35.08
N ASP A 652 33.16 4.68 -35.38
CA ASP A 652 33.65 5.04 -36.71
C ASP A 652 34.91 4.23 -37.06
N PRO A 653 34.88 3.34 -38.07
CA PRO A 653 33.82 3.15 -39.08
C PRO A 653 32.72 2.15 -38.68
N GLY A 654 32.68 1.67 -37.44
CA GLY A 654 31.80 0.56 -37.04
C GLY A 654 30.30 0.87 -37.03
N GLY A 655 29.89 2.14 -37.02
CA GLY A 655 28.49 2.58 -37.03
C GLY A 655 27.75 2.35 -35.71
N GLY A 656 28.44 1.98 -34.63
CA GLY A 656 27.85 1.78 -33.32
C GLY A 656 27.41 3.10 -32.65
N THR A 657 26.50 2.98 -31.68
CA THR A 657 26.02 4.10 -30.86
C THR A 657 26.30 3.86 -29.38
N ILE A 658 26.68 4.91 -28.66
CA ILE A 658 26.75 4.93 -27.20
C ILE A 658 25.58 5.72 -26.65
N PHE A 659 24.73 5.09 -25.85
CA PHE A 659 23.71 5.76 -25.05
C PHE A 659 24.15 5.82 -23.60
N ALA A 660 24.16 7.01 -23.01
CA ALA A 660 24.68 7.21 -21.67
C ALA A 660 23.79 8.11 -20.80
N ASP A 661 23.82 7.86 -19.49
CA ASP A 661 23.21 8.74 -18.51
C ASP A 661 23.97 8.77 -17.17
N ALA A 662 23.86 9.89 -16.46
CA ALA A 662 24.44 10.05 -15.13
C ALA A 662 23.48 9.55 -14.05
N ALA A 663 23.90 8.53 -13.31
CA ALA A 663 23.12 7.95 -12.23
C ALA A 663 22.75 9.02 -11.18
N CYS A 664 21.45 9.17 -10.93
CA CYS A 664 20.86 10.22 -10.08
C CYS A 664 21.39 11.65 -10.35
N GLY A 665 21.78 11.94 -11.60
CA GLY A 665 22.33 13.23 -12.02
C GLY A 665 23.68 13.57 -11.38
N SER A 666 24.53 12.56 -11.18
CA SER A 666 25.86 12.71 -10.57
C SER A 666 26.75 13.73 -11.32
N PRO A 667 27.18 14.81 -10.65
CA PRO A 667 28.14 15.77 -11.25
C PRO A 667 29.50 15.14 -11.54
N GLY A 668 29.91 14.15 -10.74
CA GLY A 668 31.19 13.47 -10.90
C GLY A 668 31.23 12.64 -12.19
N PHE A 669 30.15 11.90 -12.46
CA PHE A 669 30.00 11.16 -13.71
C PHE A 669 29.83 12.11 -14.90
N ASP A 670 28.97 13.13 -14.81
CA ASP A 670 28.76 14.12 -15.89
C ASP A 670 30.08 14.78 -16.32
N ALA A 671 30.87 15.27 -15.37
CA ALA A 671 32.17 15.85 -15.68
C ALA A 671 33.13 14.82 -16.33
N SER A 672 33.09 13.56 -15.91
CA SER A 672 33.92 12.50 -16.51
C SER A 672 33.46 12.10 -17.91
N PHE A 673 32.16 12.00 -18.14
CA PHE A 673 31.57 11.63 -19.42
C PHE A 673 31.85 12.70 -20.48
N ARG A 674 31.75 13.98 -20.11
CA ARG A 674 32.10 15.10 -21.01
C ARG A 674 33.57 15.05 -21.45
N ARG A 675 34.48 14.71 -20.54
CA ARG A 675 35.91 14.49 -20.87
C ARG A 675 36.09 13.29 -21.80
N PHE A 676 35.43 12.17 -21.48
CA PHE A 676 35.43 10.98 -22.31
C PHE A 676 34.98 11.27 -23.75
N ALA A 677 33.85 11.97 -23.93
CA ALA A 677 33.32 12.31 -25.25
C ALA A 677 34.30 13.20 -26.04
N ALA A 678 34.89 14.20 -25.38
CA ALA A 678 35.87 15.10 -26.00
C ALA A 678 37.18 14.39 -26.38
N GLU A 679 37.62 13.40 -25.61
CA GLU A 679 38.79 12.59 -25.92
C GLU A 679 38.52 11.56 -27.03
N LEU A 680 37.31 10.98 -27.03
CA LEU A 680 36.91 10.00 -28.04
C LEU A 680 36.80 10.67 -29.43
N PHE A 681 36.16 11.84 -29.51
CA PHE A 681 36.01 12.62 -30.74
C PHE A 681 36.39 14.11 -30.56
N PRO A 682 37.69 14.45 -30.61
CA PRO A 682 38.16 15.82 -30.38
C PRO A 682 37.61 16.88 -31.35
N ASN A 683 37.21 16.46 -32.55
CA ASN A 683 36.71 17.35 -33.61
C ASN A 683 35.17 17.42 -33.66
N ASN A 684 34.46 16.64 -32.86
CA ASN A 684 33.01 16.57 -32.87
C ASN A 684 32.50 16.86 -31.44
N PRO A 685 32.07 18.09 -31.14
CA PRO A 685 31.69 18.46 -29.79
C PRO A 685 30.38 17.77 -29.37
N LEU A 686 30.28 17.48 -28.07
CA LEU A 686 29.02 17.11 -27.42
C LEU A 686 28.14 18.37 -27.33
N VAL A 687 26.99 18.36 -28.00
CA VAL A 687 26.08 19.53 -28.10
C VAL A 687 24.66 19.16 -27.69
N PRO A 688 23.85 20.11 -27.17
CA PRO A 688 22.44 19.86 -26.92
C PRO A 688 21.70 19.42 -28.19
N ILE A 689 20.88 18.38 -28.08
CA ILE A 689 20.02 17.94 -29.17
C ILE A 689 18.86 18.94 -29.33
N PRO A 690 18.62 19.51 -30.53
CA PRO A 690 17.56 20.49 -30.75
C PRO A 690 16.16 19.97 -30.43
N LYS A 691 15.26 20.85 -29.96
CA LYS A 691 13.87 20.46 -29.60
C LYS A 691 13.05 19.97 -30.81
N ASP A 692 13.45 20.34 -32.02
CA ASP A 692 12.85 19.94 -33.29
C ASP A 692 13.53 18.73 -33.96
N ASP A 693 14.55 18.14 -33.30
CA ASP A 693 15.20 16.92 -33.77
C ASP A 693 14.23 15.73 -33.76
N GLU A 694 14.38 14.84 -34.73
CA GLU A 694 13.46 13.71 -34.92
C GLU A 694 13.43 12.76 -33.73
N LEU A 695 14.54 12.66 -32.97
CA LEU A 695 14.68 11.87 -31.76
C LEU A 695 13.60 12.18 -30.71
N PHE A 696 13.06 13.41 -30.69
CA PHE A 696 12.07 13.85 -29.72
C PHE A 696 10.62 13.77 -30.22
N SER A 697 10.41 13.23 -31.42
CA SER A 697 9.12 13.25 -32.12
C SER A 697 8.59 11.86 -32.44
N GLU A 698 7.31 11.82 -32.82
CA GLU A 698 6.63 10.61 -33.29
C GLU A 698 7.24 10.03 -34.59
N LYS A 699 8.17 10.75 -35.26
CA LYS A 699 8.93 10.21 -36.39
C LYS A 699 9.78 9.01 -35.99
N VAL A 700 10.30 8.99 -34.76
CA VAL A 700 10.99 7.82 -34.20
C VAL A 700 9.97 6.88 -33.59
N TYR A 701 9.25 7.30 -32.56
CA TYR A 701 8.09 6.56 -32.02
C TYR A 701 7.25 7.40 -31.06
N PHE A 702 7.85 7.89 -29.97
CA PHE A 702 7.16 8.67 -28.94
C PHE A 702 7.39 10.18 -29.11
N ASP A 703 6.35 10.98 -28.87
CA ASP A 703 6.48 12.42 -28.59
C ASP A 703 7.06 12.61 -27.18
N LEU A 704 8.21 13.28 -27.09
CA LEU A 704 8.95 13.48 -25.83
C LEU A 704 8.79 14.89 -25.25
N LYS A 705 7.95 15.77 -25.82
CA LYS A 705 7.78 17.16 -25.36
C LYS A 705 7.28 17.29 -23.91
N ASP A 706 6.56 16.28 -23.43
CA ASP A 706 5.93 16.25 -22.10
C ASP A 706 6.66 15.30 -21.13
N SER A 707 7.99 15.18 -21.26
CA SER A 707 8.79 14.33 -20.39
C SER A 707 8.79 14.88 -18.95
N GLN A 708 8.41 14.04 -18.00
CA GLN A 708 8.25 14.38 -16.59
C GLN A 708 9.58 14.19 -15.84
N TYR A 709 10.07 15.28 -15.25
CA TYR A 709 11.25 15.27 -14.38
C TYR A 709 10.87 14.85 -12.95
N THR A 710 11.79 14.18 -12.25
CA THR A 710 11.64 13.90 -10.81
C THR A 710 11.65 15.21 -10.02
N LYS A 711 11.07 15.22 -8.81
CA LYS A 711 11.12 16.40 -7.92
C LYS A 711 12.57 16.85 -7.66
N ALA A 712 13.50 15.92 -7.50
CA ALA A 712 14.92 16.20 -7.31
C ALA A 712 15.56 16.93 -8.49
N ALA A 713 15.08 16.67 -9.71
CA ALA A 713 15.49 17.35 -10.94
C ALA A 713 14.76 18.69 -11.20
N GLY A 714 13.95 19.17 -10.23
CA GLY A 714 13.17 20.40 -10.34
C GLY A 714 11.66 20.17 -10.58
N GLY A 715 11.26 18.93 -10.89
CA GLY A 715 9.88 18.58 -11.23
C GLY A 715 9.40 19.18 -12.57
N GLY A 716 8.09 19.08 -12.83
CA GLY A 716 7.47 19.61 -14.05
C GLY A 716 7.69 18.77 -15.31
N LYS A 717 7.14 19.23 -16.43
CA LYS A 717 7.22 18.57 -17.75
C LYS A 717 7.87 19.52 -18.77
N ASP A 718 8.82 19.01 -19.55
CA ASP A 718 9.43 19.66 -20.73
C ASP A 718 10.08 18.57 -21.60
N TYR A 719 10.68 18.96 -22.73
CA TYR A 719 11.57 18.12 -23.51
C TYR A 719 12.70 17.53 -22.65
N PRO A 720 13.17 16.30 -22.92
CA PRO A 720 14.33 15.75 -22.25
C PRO A 720 15.59 16.55 -22.60
N GLN A 721 16.47 16.76 -21.62
CA GLN A 721 17.76 17.41 -21.81
C GLN A 721 18.80 16.38 -22.24
N LEU A 722 18.78 16.04 -23.54
CA LEU A 722 19.81 15.19 -24.16
C LEU A 722 20.86 16.04 -24.87
N GLU A 723 22.10 15.56 -24.83
CA GLU A 723 23.22 16.06 -25.60
C GLU A 723 23.77 14.93 -26.48
N GLY A 724 24.41 15.25 -27.60
CA GLY A 724 24.96 14.23 -28.48
C GLY A 724 26.19 14.66 -29.27
N VAL A 725 26.91 13.67 -29.78
CA VAL A 725 28.02 13.83 -30.72
C VAL A 725 27.57 13.29 -32.08
N LYS A 726 27.61 14.15 -33.10
CA LYS A 726 27.28 13.78 -34.47
C LYS A 726 28.51 13.28 -35.21
N VAL A 727 28.44 12.06 -35.74
CA VAL A 727 29.43 11.47 -36.65
C VAL A 727 28.70 11.07 -37.94
N ASN A 728 29.21 11.50 -39.09
CA ASN A 728 28.59 11.23 -40.40
C ASN A 728 27.09 11.59 -40.51
N GLY A 729 26.64 12.60 -39.76
CA GLY A 729 25.24 13.06 -39.77
C GLY A 729 24.31 12.37 -38.76
N HIS A 730 24.77 11.30 -38.10
CA HIS A 730 24.01 10.53 -37.12
C HIS A 730 24.46 10.82 -35.67
N TRP A 731 23.54 10.80 -34.69
CA TRP A 731 23.90 10.91 -33.27
C TRP A 731 24.54 9.60 -32.78
N SER A 732 25.87 9.51 -32.84
CA SER A 732 26.62 8.30 -32.43
C SER A 732 26.92 8.25 -30.93
N ILE A 733 26.84 9.39 -30.24
CA ILE A 733 26.79 9.44 -28.77
C ILE A 733 25.52 10.20 -28.41
N ILE A 734 24.71 9.64 -27.53
CA ILE A 734 23.53 10.28 -26.95
C ILE A 734 23.66 10.21 -25.43
N TYR A 735 23.57 11.37 -24.78
CA TYR A 735 23.86 11.52 -23.36
C TYR A 735 22.78 12.29 -22.63
N SER A 736 22.41 11.81 -21.45
CA SER A 736 21.58 12.53 -20.48
C SER A 736 22.36 12.80 -19.20
N LYS A 737 22.49 14.07 -18.83
CA LYS A 737 22.99 14.43 -17.47
C LYS A 737 22.01 14.07 -16.35
N PHE A 738 20.76 13.73 -16.69
CA PHE A 738 19.73 13.29 -15.76
C PHE A 738 19.56 11.78 -15.84
N ASP A 739 19.21 11.16 -14.72
CA ASP A 739 19.06 9.72 -14.61
C ASP A 739 17.91 9.17 -15.46
N ILE A 740 18.24 8.13 -16.22
CA ILE A 740 17.32 7.25 -16.96
C ILE A 740 17.46 5.83 -16.43
N GLY A 741 18.68 5.40 -16.07
CA GLY A 741 18.98 4.05 -15.63
C GLY A 741 18.24 3.63 -14.37
N CYS A 742 18.35 4.39 -13.28
CA CYS A 742 17.66 4.06 -12.05
C CYS A 742 16.14 4.16 -12.26
N ALA A 743 15.67 5.18 -13.00
CA ALA A 743 14.26 5.33 -13.33
C ALA A 743 13.69 4.09 -14.05
N LEU A 744 14.43 3.45 -14.96
CA LEU A 744 14.04 2.20 -15.65
C LEU A 744 13.90 0.99 -14.70
N GLU A 745 14.52 1.03 -13.53
CA GLU A 745 14.33 0.06 -12.45
C GLU A 745 13.14 0.39 -11.53
N ARG A 746 12.31 1.38 -11.93
CA ARG A 746 11.23 1.95 -11.11
C ARG A 746 11.75 2.56 -9.81
N HIS A 747 12.97 3.11 -9.83
CA HIS A 747 13.52 3.87 -8.72
C HIS A 747 13.03 5.33 -8.74
N SER A 748 12.38 5.77 -7.66
CA SER A 748 12.06 7.17 -7.38
C SER A 748 12.69 7.60 -6.05
N GLY A 749 14.03 7.59 -5.98
CA GLY A 749 14.75 8.13 -4.82
C GLY A 749 14.50 9.63 -4.67
N LEU A 750 14.26 10.09 -3.45
CA LEU A 750 13.98 11.51 -3.13
C LEU A 750 15.06 12.48 -3.65
N ASP A 751 16.31 12.02 -3.74
CA ASP A 751 17.45 12.81 -4.21
C ASP A 751 17.90 12.42 -5.64
N CYS A 752 17.21 11.49 -6.29
CA CYS A 752 17.60 11.00 -7.61
C CYS A 752 17.14 11.95 -8.71
N LYS A 753 18.08 12.75 -9.25
CA LYS A 753 17.82 13.73 -10.31
C LYS A 753 17.70 13.02 -11.66
N GLY A 754 16.47 12.87 -12.14
CA GLY A 754 16.16 12.06 -13.32
C GLY A 754 14.82 12.38 -13.94
N TYR A 755 14.32 11.40 -14.70
CA TYR A 755 12.96 11.37 -15.23
C TYR A 755 12.09 10.37 -14.45
N THR A 756 10.76 10.46 -14.56
CA THR A 756 9.90 9.36 -14.06
C THR A 756 10.08 8.11 -14.91
N TYR A 757 9.66 6.95 -14.39
CA TYR A 757 9.73 5.67 -15.10
C TYR A 757 9.10 5.76 -16.51
N GLU A 758 7.92 6.35 -16.66
CA GLU A 758 7.25 6.45 -17.96
C GLU A 758 8.02 7.31 -18.96
N SER A 759 8.59 8.42 -18.50
CA SER A 759 9.39 9.31 -19.36
C SER A 759 10.75 8.71 -19.69
N ALA A 760 11.45 8.15 -18.70
CA ALA A 760 12.71 7.43 -18.89
C ALA A 760 12.56 6.28 -19.89
N LEU A 761 11.47 5.52 -19.80
CA LEU A 761 11.17 4.43 -20.73
C LEU A 761 10.96 4.94 -22.16
N ARG A 762 10.18 6.00 -22.36
CA ARG A 762 9.94 6.59 -23.68
C ARG A 762 11.22 7.16 -24.29
N ILE A 763 12.03 7.86 -23.50
CA ILE A 763 13.32 8.41 -23.93
C ILE A 763 14.26 7.28 -24.37
N ALA A 764 14.45 6.29 -23.51
CA ALA A 764 15.34 5.16 -23.80
C ALA A 764 14.85 4.34 -25.01
N ALA A 765 13.53 4.14 -25.16
CA ALA A 765 12.96 3.47 -26.32
C ALA A 765 13.22 4.26 -27.61
N ASN A 766 13.00 5.58 -27.63
CA ASN A 766 13.32 6.39 -28.81
C ASN A 766 14.81 6.33 -29.16
N VAL A 767 15.70 6.39 -28.17
CA VAL A 767 17.16 6.26 -28.42
C VAL A 767 17.48 4.91 -29.06
N VAL A 768 16.93 3.81 -28.51
CA VAL A 768 17.12 2.47 -29.06
C VAL A 768 16.63 2.39 -30.51
N ILE A 769 15.42 2.88 -30.78
CA ILE A 769 14.82 2.83 -32.12
C ILE A 769 15.65 3.68 -33.09
N TYR A 770 16.01 4.90 -32.70
CA TYR A 770 16.85 5.80 -33.48
C TYR A 770 18.18 5.14 -33.86
N SER A 771 18.87 4.49 -32.92
CA SER A 771 20.14 3.79 -33.17
C SER A 771 20.02 2.57 -34.09
N THR A 772 18.81 2.14 -34.44
CA THR A 772 18.57 1.06 -35.41
C THR A 772 18.14 1.59 -36.79
N LEU A 773 17.93 2.91 -36.92
CA LEU A 773 17.62 3.53 -38.20
C LEU A 773 18.87 3.60 -39.09
N PRO A 774 18.71 3.45 -40.42
CA PRO A 774 19.83 3.40 -41.37
C PRO A 774 20.52 4.74 -41.62
#